data_AF-A0A8T1VCS0-F1
#
_entry.id   AF-A0A8T1VCS0-F1
#
_cell.length_a   1.000
_cell.length_b   1.000
_cell.length_c   1.000
_cell.angle_alpha   90.00
_cell.angle_beta   90.00
_cell.angle_gamma   90.00
#
_symmetry.space_group_name_H-M   'P 1'
#
loop_
_entity.id
_entity.type
_entity.pdbx_description
1 polymer ?
#
loop_
_entity_poly.entity_id
_entity_poly.type
_entity_poly.pdbx_seq_one_letter_code
_entity_poly.pdbx_strand_id
1 'polypeptide(L)'
;MMSLLEKEARDPVEVLRVKLKDSTSTSLLNSQLLQEIKHDYTAKQDNTKGQLAGFVQAQVDEIERASALLELETPVKQIVSNLDALGLNCRRMNEELGEKKVSSSGVSTARRNLKELEHQMVFYEELPTKVQKLHDALDGGLMSFVDVYSKWQEIDDWRQKMLRELSVAAVEKSDELGNSKAQTRIMASMGPRLSAVESVQNRIYAEVWGCMHHCVEIAQFGEQRLLDAFQVLDMMETRRQRFAVSKRELYLDNQLKPVAEFNTPTRERCKTEVTTFLSKRIEGIFRAAETEAEASKKDLFTPVLEAATQMMVDLEIVQSDVAPCFPSEIDVIHLFTSTYNAQLETEITKLSARPDVGIAQRLQIVQWIDYYNTEIIKYKHSRASIVMGRTSQELMQSYLDEIKVQIHTWVTNIWKRDEECVVGPQGELQSTRPNDIVNILKSQISIAQEWLSGRLVGGVVAACLQVLMDELKIRYDSIAGKLETVDAEMLCSFINDAEILQAKCPELVEEISFAETDSEEKEAFDTFMGDSLDTTSTDIVAFATNACDLIVRKIFHEVEQDTTKLWLSKKWDEGAPVVETLLATLDDYYPDLKKWIFGSFFFSKVVRQSLNQCVKEYCARLLQRTHSFSNPANTAATVENDLHNFVEFFNKYSSDLRRTGIRSEEDIKKEFASLQVISCTLRGEAPSDPNQQDTGDVLRHVVKLIKTTSTQEASKSKEKPAKEGSVKKKRFGAISKGKKSKSKLDKDKADPAKTGASEAGHDSNSRASSFSQQDGDGDSFTVQKLDMAAFLGN
;
A
#
# COMPACT_ATOMS: atom_id res chain seq x y z
N MET A 1 -46.05 -115.75 56.51
CA MET A 1 -47.33 -115.33 57.12
C MET A 1 -48.41 -116.40 56.95
N MET A 2 -48.68 -116.94 55.75
CA MET A 2 -49.59 -118.10 55.57
C MET A 2 -49.30 -119.28 56.51
N SER A 3 -48.03 -119.67 56.67
CA SER A 3 -47.62 -120.77 57.57
C SER A 3 -47.85 -120.53 59.08
N LEU A 4 -48.22 -119.31 59.47
CA LEU A 4 -48.59 -118.94 60.84
C LEU A 4 -50.10 -119.13 61.06
N LEU A 5 -50.92 -118.87 60.03
CA LEU A 5 -52.37 -119.07 60.02
C LEU A 5 -52.75 -120.56 59.95
N GLU A 6 -52.00 -121.40 59.24
CA GLU A 6 -52.21 -122.87 59.24
C GLU A 6 -52.05 -123.49 60.64
N LYS A 7 -51.26 -122.87 61.53
CA LYS A 7 -50.90 -123.43 62.83
C LYS A 7 -51.97 -123.21 63.90
N GLU A 8 -52.85 -122.23 63.73
CA GLU A 8 -53.99 -121.96 64.63
C GLU A 8 -55.24 -122.80 64.29
N ALA A 9 -55.24 -123.54 63.18
CA ALA A 9 -56.43 -124.21 62.63
C ALA A 9 -56.64 -125.67 63.10
N ARG A 10 -55.85 -126.20 64.05
CA ARG A 10 -55.92 -127.62 64.44
C ARG A 10 -56.58 -127.89 65.81
N ASP A 11 -57.58 -128.75 65.71
CA ASP A 11 -58.21 -129.63 66.72
C ASP A 11 -59.07 -129.03 67.85
N PRO A 12 -60.36 -128.72 67.56
CA PRO A 12 -61.35 -128.39 68.60
C PRO A 12 -61.77 -129.57 69.49
N VAL A 13 -61.41 -130.82 69.16
CA VAL A 13 -61.82 -132.02 69.92
C VAL A 13 -61.10 -132.08 71.27
N GLU A 14 -59.87 -131.57 71.36
CA GLU A 14 -59.06 -131.66 72.57
C GLU A 14 -59.55 -130.70 73.68
N VAL A 15 -59.97 -129.48 73.32
CA VAL A 15 -60.60 -128.51 74.24
C VAL A 15 -61.95 -129.03 74.76
N LEU A 16 -62.76 -129.66 73.89
CA LEU A 16 -64.02 -130.30 74.28
C LEU A 16 -63.80 -131.47 75.25
N ARG A 17 -62.74 -132.27 75.06
CA ARG A 17 -62.42 -133.43 75.90
C ARG A 17 -61.95 -133.04 77.31
N VAL A 18 -61.32 -131.88 77.49
CA VAL A 18 -60.88 -131.39 78.80
C VAL A 18 -62.04 -130.78 79.60
N LYS A 19 -62.90 -129.95 78.98
CA LYS A 19 -63.98 -129.24 79.68
C LYS A 19 -65.19 -130.11 80.09
N LEU A 20 -65.34 -131.33 79.56
CA LEU A 20 -66.47 -132.23 79.86
C LEU A 20 -66.16 -133.34 80.89
N LYS A 21 -64.96 -133.38 81.47
CA LYS A 21 -64.49 -134.54 82.25
C LYS A 21 -65.04 -134.60 83.69
N ASP A 22 -65.26 -133.45 84.33
CA ASP A 22 -65.71 -133.39 85.72
C ASP A 22 -67.23 -133.30 85.82
N SER A 23 -67.82 -134.49 85.74
CA SER A 23 -69.24 -134.74 85.90
C SER A 23 -69.64 -134.79 87.38
N THR A 24 -70.52 -133.89 87.82
CA THR A 24 -71.56 -134.20 88.82
C THR A 24 -72.65 -133.11 88.86
N SER A 25 -73.90 -133.51 88.61
CA SER A 25 -75.12 -132.85 89.12
C SER A 25 -75.42 -131.38 88.73
N THR A 26 -75.58 -131.06 87.43
CA THR A 26 -76.68 -130.19 86.90
C THR A 26 -76.58 -130.04 85.37
N SER A 27 -77.69 -130.16 84.63
CA SER A 27 -77.65 -130.18 83.14
C SER A 27 -77.59 -128.80 82.47
N LEU A 28 -77.73 -127.70 83.21
CA LEU A 28 -77.79 -126.35 82.63
C LEU A 28 -76.41 -125.80 82.22
N LEU A 29 -75.38 -126.04 83.03
CA LEU A 29 -74.06 -125.41 82.89
C LEU A 29 -73.32 -125.81 81.60
N ASN A 30 -73.50 -127.07 81.18
CA ASN A 30 -72.86 -127.62 79.98
C ASN A 30 -73.38 -126.98 78.67
N SER A 31 -74.60 -126.44 78.67
CA SER A 31 -75.17 -125.80 77.48
C SER A 31 -74.54 -124.43 77.18
N GLN A 32 -74.18 -123.65 78.21
CA GLN A 32 -73.59 -122.32 78.02
C GLN A 32 -72.14 -122.41 77.54
N LEU A 33 -71.34 -123.30 78.15
CA LEU A 33 -69.94 -123.52 77.77
C LEU A 33 -69.75 -123.95 76.31
N LEU A 34 -70.71 -124.70 75.74
CA LEU A 34 -70.72 -125.07 74.32
C LEU A 34 -71.10 -123.90 73.39
N GLN A 35 -71.91 -122.95 73.85
CA GLN A 35 -72.23 -121.75 73.07
C GLN A 35 -71.08 -120.74 73.03
N GLU A 36 -70.37 -120.53 74.13
CA GLU A 36 -69.16 -119.67 74.17
C GLU A 36 -68.09 -120.17 73.18
N ILE A 37 -67.73 -121.46 73.23
CA ILE A 37 -66.73 -122.04 72.33
C ILE A 37 -67.12 -121.90 70.85
N LYS A 38 -68.43 -122.03 70.54
CA LYS A 38 -68.94 -121.81 69.18
C LYS A 38 -68.81 -120.35 68.74
N HIS A 39 -69.04 -119.40 69.65
CA HIS A 39 -68.93 -117.96 69.39
C HIS A 39 -67.48 -117.55 69.12
N ASP A 40 -66.54 -117.99 69.96
CA ASP A 40 -65.11 -117.71 69.78
C ASP A 40 -64.57 -118.24 68.43
N TYR A 41 -65.00 -119.44 68.03
CA TYR A 41 -64.57 -120.03 66.76
C TYR A 41 -65.12 -119.27 65.55
N THR A 42 -66.38 -118.82 65.60
CA THR A 42 -66.97 -118.00 64.52
C THR A 42 -66.30 -116.63 64.44
N ALA A 43 -66.02 -115.98 65.58
CA ALA A 43 -65.29 -114.72 65.61
C ALA A 43 -63.87 -114.81 65.00
N LYS A 44 -63.11 -115.89 65.28
CA LYS A 44 -61.80 -116.12 64.63
C LYS A 44 -61.92 -116.39 63.12
N GLN A 45 -62.95 -117.12 62.69
CA GLN A 45 -63.19 -117.41 61.28
C GLN A 45 -63.49 -116.13 60.49
N ASP A 46 -64.35 -115.26 61.01
CA ASP A 46 -64.73 -114.02 60.33
C ASP A 46 -63.56 -113.02 60.25
N ASN A 47 -62.75 -112.89 61.31
CA ASN A 47 -61.57 -112.02 61.32
C ASN A 47 -60.51 -112.46 60.29
N THR A 48 -60.17 -113.76 60.26
CA THR A 48 -59.20 -114.29 59.28
C THR A 48 -59.69 -114.20 57.84
N LYS A 49 -61.00 -114.41 57.60
CA LYS A 49 -61.62 -114.23 56.30
C LYS A 49 -61.61 -112.77 55.84
N GLY A 50 -61.86 -111.82 56.74
CA GLY A 50 -61.78 -110.39 56.47
C GLY A 50 -60.36 -109.93 56.06
N GLN A 51 -59.34 -110.39 56.80
CA GLN A 51 -57.93 -110.08 56.48
C GLN A 51 -57.51 -110.65 55.12
N LEU A 52 -57.90 -111.88 54.79
CA LEU A 52 -57.57 -112.50 53.51
C LEU A 52 -58.25 -111.79 52.34
N ALA A 53 -59.53 -111.41 52.48
CA ALA A 53 -60.27 -110.67 51.45
C ALA A 53 -59.63 -109.30 51.15
N GLY A 54 -59.23 -108.55 52.18
CA GLY A 54 -58.55 -107.26 52.01
C GLY A 54 -57.21 -107.38 51.28
N PHE A 55 -56.42 -108.42 51.56
CA PHE A 55 -55.14 -108.64 50.89
C PHE A 55 -55.29 -109.05 49.42
N VAL A 56 -56.28 -109.90 49.11
CA VAL A 56 -56.58 -110.29 47.72
C VAL A 56 -57.07 -109.10 46.91
N GLN A 57 -57.97 -108.26 47.46
CA GLN A 57 -58.45 -107.07 46.77
C GLN A 57 -57.29 -106.11 46.45
N ALA A 58 -56.39 -105.86 47.40
CA ALA A 58 -55.24 -104.99 47.19
C ALA A 58 -54.30 -105.48 46.06
N GLN A 59 -54.16 -106.80 45.85
CA GLN A 59 -53.41 -107.31 44.69
C GLN A 59 -54.17 -107.19 43.37
N VAL A 60 -55.50 -107.35 43.38
CA VAL A 60 -56.33 -107.13 42.17
C VAL A 60 -56.24 -105.66 41.74
N ASP A 61 -56.41 -104.72 42.66
CA ASP A 61 -56.34 -103.28 42.40
C ASP A 61 -54.96 -102.86 41.82
N GLU A 62 -53.87 -103.50 42.25
CA GLU A 62 -52.52 -103.23 41.75
C GLU A 62 -52.31 -103.80 40.33
N ILE A 63 -52.86 -104.99 40.05
CA ILE A 63 -52.81 -105.61 38.71
C ILE A 63 -53.67 -104.81 37.72
N GLU A 64 -54.86 -104.36 38.11
CA GLU A 64 -55.71 -103.50 37.29
C GLU A 64 -55.01 -102.17 36.97
N ARG A 65 -54.34 -101.56 37.95
CA ARG A 65 -53.53 -100.35 37.73
C ARG A 65 -52.37 -100.57 36.77
N ALA A 66 -51.66 -101.71 36.89
CA ALA A 66 -50.59 -102.07 35.97
C ALA A 66 -51.11 -102.32 34.54
N SER A 67 -52.28 -102.96 34.39
CA SER A 67 -52.93 -103.16 33.09
C SER A 67 -53.33 -101.83 32.44
N ALA A 68 -53.95 -100.93 33.20
CA ALA A 68 -54.33 -99.60 32.71
C ALA A 68 -53.11 -98.75 32.26
N LEU A 69 -51.94 -98.93 32.88
CA LEU A 69 -50.70 -98.29 32.45
C LEU A 69 -50.13 -98.89 31.15
N LEU A 70 -50.31 -100.19 30.90
CA LEU A 70 -49.90 -100.83 29.64
C LEU A 70 -50.82 -100.43 28.48
N GLU A 71 -52.12 -100.22 28.73
CA GLU A 71 -53.06 -99.70 27.71
C GLU A 71 -52.67 -98.30 27.19
N LEU A 72 -51.93 -97.51 27.99
CA LEU A 72 -51.40 -96.20 27.57
C LEU A 72 -50.23 -96.26 26.58
N GLU A 73 -49.65 -97.43 26.31
CA GLU A 73 -48.54 -97.55 25.35
C GLU A 73 -48.93 -97.08 23.94
N THR A 74 -50.17 -97.39 23.52
CA THR A 74 -50.69 -97.04 22.19
C THR A 74 -50.92 -95.53 22.01
N PRO A 75 -51.65 -94.82 22.89
CA PRO A 75 -51.78 -93.36 22.78
C PRO A 75 -50.45 -92.62 22.98
N VAL A 76 -49.51 -93.12 23.80
CA VAL A 76 -48.17 -92.50 23.92
C VAL A 76 -47.40 -92.62 22.60
N LYS A 77 -47.41 -93.78 21.93
CA LYS A 77 -46.83 -93.93 20.59
C LYS A 77 -47.48 -93.02 19.56
N GLN A 78 -48.80 -92.81 19.64
CA GLN A 78 -49.51 -91.87 18.78
C GLN A 78 -49.07 -90.41 19.03
N ILE A 79 -48.87 -90.01 20.28
CA ILE A 79 -48.38 -88.66 20.64
C ILE A 79 -46.96 -88.43 20.11
N VAL A 80 -46.05 -89.40 20.25
CA VAL A 80 -44.69 -89.31 19.70
C VAL A 80 -44.73 -89.17 18.17
N SER A 81 -45.53 -90.00 17.47
CA SER A 81 -45.72 -89.89 16.02
C SER A 81 -46.28 -88.54 15.59
N ASN A 82 -47.24 -87.98 16.34
CA ASN A 82 -47.80 -86.66 16.07
C ASN A 82 -46.76 -85.53 16.29
N LEU A 83 -45.88 -85.66 17.29
CA LEU A 83 -44.79 -84.70 17.56
C LEU A 83 -43.71 -84.76 16.47
N ASP A 84 -43.34 -85.95 16.00
CA ASP A 84 -42.42 -86.11 14.87
C ASP A 84 -43.02 -85.51 13.59
N ALA A 85 -44.31 -85.75 13.32
CA ALA A 85 -45.03 -85.15 12.21
C ALA A 85 -45.09 -83.61 12.32
N LEU A 86 -45.30 -83.07 13.53
CA LEU A 86 -45.26 -81.62 13.79
C LEU A 86 -43.85 -81.06 13.52
N GLY A 87 -42.79 -81.72 14.00
CA GLY A 87 -41.41 -81.33 13.74
C GLY A 87 -41.03 -81.40 12.26
N LEU A 88 -41.58 -82.36 11.50
CA LEU A 88 -41.45 -82.45 10.05
C LEU A 88 -42.21 -81.30 9.35
N ASN A 89 -43.41 -80.97 9.79
CA ASN A 89 -44.20 -79.85 9.26
C ASN A 89 -43.56 -78.48 9.57
N CYS A 90 -42.98 -78.27 10.75
CA CYS A 90 -42.24 -77.04 11.07
C CYS A 90 -40.97 -76.89 10.24
N ARG A 91 -40.23 -77.99 9.96
CA ARG A 91 -39.10 -77.97 9.03
C ARG A 91 -39.53 -77.65 7.60
N ARG A 92 -40.57 -78.32 7.11
CA ARG A 92 -41.15 -78.05 5.78
C ARG A 92 -41.67 -76.62 5.67
N MET A 93 -42.30 -76.08 6.70
CA MET A 93 -42.75 -74.68 6.75
C MET A 93 -41.57 -73.70 6.67
N ASN A 94 -40.43 -73.97 7.33
CA ASN A 94 -39.22 -73.17 7.16
C ASN A 94 -38.61 -73.28 5.75
N GLU A 95 -38.65 -74.47 5.14
CA GLU A 95 -38.19 -74.70 3.76
C GLU A 95 -39.09 -73.98 2.74
N GLU A 96 -40.42 -74.06 2.89
CA GLU A 96 -41.42 -73.41 2.03
C GLU A 96 -41.45 -71.87 2.20
N LEU A 97 -41.24 -71.35 3.41
CA LEU A 97 -41.11 -69.91 3.67
C LEU A 97 -39.77 -69.32 3.21
N GLY A 98 -38.76 -70.18 3.00
CA GLY A 98 -37.49 -69.87 2.36
C GLY A 98 -36.57 -68.93 3.13
N GLU A 99 -35.42 -69.46 3.58
CA GLU A 99 -34.38 -68.75 4.35
C GLU A 99 -33.82 -67.46 3.71
N LYS A 100 -34.19 -67.12 2.47
CA LYS A 100 -33.67 -65.97 1.71
C LYS A 100 -34.60 -64.75 1.58
N LYS A 101 -35.84 -64.75 2.09
CA LYS A 101 -36.73 -63.56 1.99
C LYS A 101 -37.47 -63.12 3.26
N VAL A 102 -37.58 -63.96 4.28
CA VAL A 102 -38.15 -63.56 5.59
C VAL A 102 -37.19 -63.85 6.74
N SER A 103 -35.89 -63.65 6.50
CA SER A 103 -34.95 -63.44 7.61
C SER A 103 -35.41 -62.23 8.43
N SER A 104 -35.17 -62.25 9.74
CA SER A 104 -35.56 -61.17 10.68
C SER A 104 -35.11 -59.77 10.27
N SER A 105 -34.05 -59.65 9.46
CA SER A 105 -33.59 -58.41 8.83
C SER A 105 -34.63 -57.73 7.94
N GLY A 106 -35.45 -58.46 7.18
CA GLY A 106 -36.45 -57.90 6.28
C GLY A 106 -37.59 -57.20 7.04
N VAL A 107 -38.16 -57.91 8.02
CA VAL A 107 -39.21 -57.37 8.90
C VAL A 107 -38.66 -56.26 9.81
N SER A 108 -37.43 -56.41 10.31
CA SER A 108 -36.76 -55.35 11.08
C SER A 108 -36.50 -54.09 10.23
N THR A 109 -36.08 -54.25 8.97
CA THR A 109 -35.89 -53.13 8.04
C THR A 109 -37.22 -52.46 7.72
N ALA A 110 -38.28 -53.23 7.44
CA ALA A 110 -39.62 -52.69 7.22
C ALA A 110 -40.14 -51.91 8.45
N ARG A 111 -39.96 -52.45 9.67
CA ARG A 111 -40.35 -51.78 10.92
C ARG A 111 -39.54 -50.51 11.18
N ARG A 112 -38.22 -50.52 10.89
CA ARG A 112 -37.36 -49.33 10.98
C ARG A 112 -37.81 -48.26 9.99
N ASN A 113 -38.05 -48.64 8.73
CA ASN A 113 -38.47 -47.72 7.68
C ASN A 113 -39.88 -47.15 7.94
N LEU A 114 -40.80 -47.94 8.51
CA LEU A 114 -42.11 -47.44 8.97
C LEU A 114 -41.98 -46.42 10.10
N LYS A 115 -41.13 -46.68 11.10
CA LYS A 115 -40.87 -45.73 12.20
C LYS A 115 -40.20 -44.44 11.71
N GLU A 116 -39.27 -44.55 10.76
CA GLU A 116 -38.65 -43.40 10.09
C GLU A 116 -39.69 -42.58 9.31
N LEU A 117 -40.57 -43.24 8.54
CA LEU A 117 -41.65 -42.60 7.80
C LEU A 117 -42.62 -41.86 8.73
N GLU A 118 -43.00 -42.48 9.84
CA GLU A 118 -43.83 -41.87 10.89
C GLU A 118 -43.19 -40.59 11.45
N HIS A 119 -41.88 -40.62 11.76
CA HIS A 119 -41.16 -39.43 12.22
C HIS A 119 -41.10 -38.33 11.16
N GLN A 120 -40.86 -38.68 9.89
CA GLN A 120 -40.83 -37.72 8.79
C GLN A 120 -42.22 -37.11 8.50
N MET A 121 -43.31 -37.89 8.64
CA MET A 121 -44.68 -37.39 8.50
C MET A 121 -45.03 -36.39 9.60
N VAL A 122 -44.76 -36.72 10.88
CA VAL A 122 -44.97 -35.79 12.00
C VAL A 122 -44.12 -34.53 11.84
N PHE A 123 -42.84 -34.67 11.45
CA PHE A 123 -41.97 -33.53 11.20
C PHE A 123 -42.51 -32.60 10.09
N TYR A 124 -43.03 -33.17 9.00
CA TYR A 124 -43.61 -32.40 7.88
C TYR A 124 -44.93 -31.71 8.23
N GLU A 125 -45.72 -32.31 9.14
CA GLU A 125 -46.94 -31.70 9.68
C GLU A 125 -46.61 -30.53 10.62
N GLU A 126 -45.63 -30.69 11.51
CA GLU A 126 -45.16 -29.63 12.44
C GLU A 126 -44.41 -28.50 11.74
N LEU A 127 -43.83 -28.74 10.56
CA LEU A 127 -42.92 -27.84 9.84
C LEU A 127 -43.40 -26.37 9.76
N PRO A 128 -44.67 -26.05 9.41
CA PRO A 128 -45.14 -24.66 9.37
C PRO A 128 -45.06 -23.97 10.73
N THR A 129 -45.38 -24.67 11.83
CA THR A 129 -45.30 -24.10 13.18
C THR A 129 -43.87 -23.92 13.67
N LYS A 130 -42.93 -24.77 13.22
CA LYS A 130 -41.50 -24.60 13.50
C LYS A 130 -40.92 -23.40 12.74
N VAL A 131 -41.28 -23.26 11.46
CA VAL A 131 -40.89 -22.13 10.63
C VAL A 131 -41.45 -20.81 11.18
N GLN A 132 -42.73 -20.76 11.55
CA GLN A 132 -43.32 -19.55 12.13
C GLN A 132 -42.61 -19.13 13.42
N LYS A 133 -42.31 -20.08 14.33
CA LYS A 133 -41.55 -19.80 15.56
C LYS A 133 -40.14 -19.26 15.33
N LEU A 134 -39.52 -19.56 14.18
CA LEU A 134 -38.20 -18.99 13.83
C LEU A 134 -38.35 -17.56 13.30
N HIS A 135 -39.39 -17.25 12.54
CA HIS A 135 -39.73 -15.87 12.16
C HIS A 135 -40.09 -15.03 13.40
N ASP A 136 -41.00 -15.51 14.25
CA ASP A 136 -41.40 -14.84 15.49
C ASP A 136 -40.19 -14.57 16.42
N ALA A 137 -39.19 -15.46 16.42
CA ALA A 137 -37.97 -15.30 17.22
C ALA A 137 -36.98 -14.28 16.63
N LEU A 138 -36.91 -14.16 15.29
CA LEU A 138 -36.11 -13.13 14.62
C LEU A 138 -36.73 -11.74 14.81
N ASP A 139 -38.03 -11.61 14.54
CA ASP A 139 -38.72 -10.31 14.61
C ASP A 139 -38.95 -9.84 16.05
N GLY A 140 -39.05 -10.76 17.02
CA GLY A 140 -39.19 -10.45 18.45
C GLY A 140 -37.88 -10.38 19.24
N GLY A 141 -36.71 -10.62 18.62
CA GLY A 141 -35.42 -10.67 19.31
C GLY A 141 -35.33 -11.73 20.42
N LEU A 142 -36.16 -12.77 20.37
CA LEU A 142 -36.38 -13.72 21.47
C LEU A 142 -35.24 -14.77 21.62
N MET A 143 -34.34 -14.85 20.64
CA MET A 143 -33.16 -15.71 20.61
C MET A 143 -32.05 -15.01 19.82
N SER A 144 -30.77 -15.33 20.06
CA SER A 144 -29.70 -14.92 19.12
C SER A 144 -29.98 -15.54 17.75
N PHE A 145 -29.70 -14.80 16.68
CA PHE A 145 -29.85 -15.32 15.33
C PHE A 145 -28.86 -16.46 15.01
N VAL A 146 -27.82 -16.66 15.84
CA VAL A 146 -26.97 -17.87 15.84
C VAL A 146 -27.78 -19.12 16.21
N ASP A 147 -28.63 -19.03 17.25
CA ASP A 147 -29.52 -20.12 17.67
C ASP A 147 -30.63 -20.36 16.63
N VAL A 148 -31.14 -19.27 16.04
CA VAL A 148 -32.11 -19.36 14.93
C VAL A 148 -31.47 -20.05 13.73
N TYR A 149 -30.26 -19.67 13.32
CA TYR A 149 -29.54 -20.32 12.23
C TYR A 149 -29.29 -21.80 12.53
N SER A 150 -28.88 -22.15 13.74
CA SER A 150 -28.66 -23.54 14.17
C SER A 150 -29.92 -24.39 14.00
N LYS A 151 -31.07 -23.90 14.47
CA LYS A 151 -32.38 -24.58 14.36
C LYS A 151 -32.91 -24.60 12.94
N TRP A 152 -32.69 -23.53 12.17
CA TRP A 152 -33.01 -23.48 10.75
C TRP A 152 -32.17 -24.49 9.96
N GLN A 153 -30.89 -24.67 10.28
CA GLN A 153 -30.01 -25.59 9.57
C GLN A 153 -30.49 -27.04 9.67
N GLU A 154 -31.02 -27.48 10.81
CA GLU A 154 -31.61 -28.82 10.95
C GLU A 154 -32.81 -29.03 10.01
N ILE A 155 -33.68 -28.01 9.90
CA ILE A 155 -34.85 -28.01 9.03
C ILE A 155 -34.42 -27.98 7.55
N ASP A 156 -33.39 -27.20 7.22
CA ASP A 156 -32.88 -27.08 5.88
C ASP A 156 -32.04 -28.30 5.44
N ASP A 157 -31.32 -28.95 6.36
CA ASP A 157 -30.64 -30.23 6.09
C ASP A 157 -31.67 -31.33 5.75
N TRP A 158 -32.85 -31.34 6.42
CA TRP A 158 -33.99 -32.18 6.00
C TRP A 158 -34.53 -31.77 4.62
N ARG A 159 -34.73 -30.48 4.36
CA ARG A 159 -35.19 -29.97 3.05
C ARG A 159 -34.26 -30.42 1.94
N GLN A 160 -32.95 -30.23 2.12
CA GLN A 160 -31.91 -30.57 1.16
C GLN A 160 -31.82 -32.09 0.90
N LYS A 161 -31.95 -32.94 1.93
CA LYS A 161 -32.04 -34.40 1.75
C LYS A 161 -33.24 -34.78 0.86
N MET A 162 -34.41 -34.22 1.15
CA MET A 162 -35.66 -34.48 0.43
C MET A 162 -35.59 -33.99 -1.04
N LEU A 163 -35.04 -32.80 -1.29
CA LEU A 163 -34.79 -32.29 -2.65
C LEU A 163 -33.79 -33.18 -3.42
N ARG A 164 -32.73 -33.67 -2.76
CA ARG A 164 -31.79 -34.63 -3.38
C ARG A 164 -32.48 -35.94 -3.76
N GLU A 165 -33.25 -36.54 -2.85
CA GLU A 165 -34.02 -37.76 -3.13
C GLU A 165 -35.00 -37.57 -4.31
N LEU A 166 -35.67 -36.42 -4.40
CA LEU A 166 -36.51 -36.05 -5.55
C LEU A 166 -35.72 -35.92 -6.86
N SER A 167 -34.55 -35.28 -6.83
CA SER A 167 -33.69 -35.12 -8.03
C SER A 167 -33.20 -36.46 -8.58
N VAL A 168 -32.80 -37.40 -7.70
CA VAL A 168 -32.37 -38.75 -8.10
C VAL A 168 -33.56 -39.56 -8.63
N ALA A 169 -34.69 -39.56 -7.91
CA ALA A 169 -35.90 -40.26 -8.35
C ALA A 169 -36.49 -39.70 -9.65
N ALA A 170 -36.19 -38.45 -10.02
CA ALA A 170 -36.55 -37.88 -11.31
C ALA A 170 -35.72 -38.47 -12.46
N VAL A 171 -34.39 -38.57 -12.28
CA VAL A 171 -33.46 -39.16 -13.26
C VAL A 171 -33.75 -40.67 -13.46
N GLU A 172 -34.14 -41.38 -12.41
CA GLU A 172 -34.45 -42.83 -12.50
C GLU A 172 -35.83 -43.14 -13.11
N LYS A 173 -36.75 -42.17 -13.20
CA LYS A 173 -38.17 -42.40 -13.56
C LYS A 173 -38.73 -41.40 -14.58
N SER A 174 -37.87 -40.74 -15.35
CA SER A 174 -38.29 -39.86 -16.44
C SER A 174 -38.83 -40.64 -17.64
N ASP A 175 -39.69 -40.00 -18.44
CA ASP A 175 -39.97 -40.44 -19.80
C ASP A 175 -38.81 -40.07 -20.77
N GLU A 176 -38.92 -40.45 -22.05
CA GLU A 176 -37.91 -40.14 -23.09
C GLU A 176 -37.69 -38.62 -23.30
N LEU A 177 -38.53 -37.78 -22.70
CA LEU A 177 -38.48 -36.31 -22.72
C LEU A 177 -38.00 -35.69 -21.40
N GLY A 178 -37.57 -36.51 -20.42
CA GLY A 178 -37.01 -36.05 -19.16
C GLY A 178 -38.04 -35.63 -18.08
N ASN A 179 -39.34 -35.80 -18.30
CA ASN A 179 -40.38 -35.20 -17.47
C ASN A 179 -41.06 -36.20 -16.51
N SER A 180 -40.73 -36.11 -15.21
CA SER A 180 -41.43 -36.89 -14.19
C SER A 180 -42.73 -36.20 -13.73
N LYS A 181 -43.88 -36.64 -14.27
CA LYS A 181 -45.23 -36.22 -13.80
C LYS A 181 -45.50 -36.49 -12.32
N ALA A 182 -44.67 -37.28 -11.63
CA ALA A 182 -44.74 -37.48 -10.18
C ALA A 182 -43.97 -36.38 -9.43
N GLN A 183 -42.75 -36.07 -9.86
CA GLN A 183 -41.91 -34.99 -9.32
C GLN A 183 -42.64 -33.64 -9.33
N THR A 184 -43.24 -33.25 -10.47
CA THR A 184 -43.98 -31.98 -10.58
C THR A 184 -45.15 -31.89 -9.59
N ARG A 185 -45.87 -33.01 -9.36
CA ARG A 185 -46.99 -33.07 -8.41
C ARG A 185 -46.51 -33.01 -6.95
N ILE A 186 -45.41 -33.68 -6.62
CA ILE A 186 -44.81 -33.62 -5.28
C ILE A 186 -44.33 -32.19 -5.00
N MET A 187 -43.56 -31.59 -5.91
CA MET A 187 -43.08 -30.21 -5.78
C MET A 187 -44.23 -29.20 -5.68
N ALA A 188 -45.31 -29.35 -6.45
CA ALA A 188 -46.50 -28.49 -6.32
C ALA A 188 -47.18 -28.62 -4.94
N SER A 189 -47.18 -29.81 -4.34
CA SER A 189 -47.79 -30.05 -3.01
C SER A 189 -46.91 -29.61 -1.83
N MET A 190 -45.59 -29.63 -2.00
CA MET A 190 -44.62 -29.28 -0.95
C MET A 190 -44.15 -27.82 -1.05
N GLY A 191 -44.20 -27.22 -2.25
CA GLY A 191 -43.69 -25.89 -2.60
C GLY A 191 -43.92 -24.83 -1.53
N PRO A 192 -45.16 -24.57 -1.06
CA PRO A 192 -45.43 -23.55 -0.05
C PRO A 192 -44.63 -23.75 1.27
N ARG A 193 -44.46 -25.00 1.72
CA ARG A 193 -43.66 -25.31 2.92
C ARG A 193 -42.15 -25.16 2.67
N LEU A 194 -41.69 -25.52 1.46
CA LEU A 194 -40.28 -25.38 1.07
C LEU A 194 -39.89 -23.90 0.92
N SER A 195 -40.76 -23.08 0.34
CA SER A 195 -40.62 -21.62 0.26
C SER A 195 -40.66 -20.96 1.64
N ALA A 196 -41.44 -21.51 2.59
CA ALA A 196 -41.44 -21.01 3.96
C ALA A 196 -40.08 -21.23 4.67
N VAL A 197 -39.41 -22.38 4.46
CA VAL A 197 -38.03 -22.62 4.97
C VAL A 197 -37.01 -21.68 4.33
N GLU A 198 -37.15 -21.41 3.03
CA GLU A 198 -36.33 -20.45 2.28
C GLU A 198 -36.57 -19.00 2.75
N SER A 199 -37.79 -18.63 3.15
CA SER A 199 -38.07 -17.29 3.69
C SER A 199 -37.33 -17.01 5.00
N VAL A 200 -37.16 -18.02 5.88
CA VAL A 200 -36.33 -17.89 7.09
C VAL A 200 -34.86 -17.75 6.72
N GLN A 201 -34.38 -18.52 5.73
CA GLN A 201 -33.01 -18.40 5.23
C GLN A 201 -32.71 -16.96 4.78
N ASN A 202 -33.61 -16.40 3.95
CA ASN A 202 -33.47 -15.04 3.42
C ASN A 202 -33.49 -13.98 4.53
N ARG A 203 -34.32 -14.16 5.58
CA ARG A 203 -34.36 -13.26 6.73
C ARG A 203 -33.06 -13.31 7.55
N ILE A 204 -32.53 -14.51 7.84
CA ILE A 204 -31.24 -14.67 8.55
C ILE A 204 -30.11 -14.05 7.72
N TYR A 205 -30.07 -14.30 6.41
CA TYR A 205 -29.03 -13.76 5.54
C TYR A 205 -29.12 -12.23 5.44
N ALA A 206 -30.33 -11.65 5.42
CA ALA A 206 -30.51 -10.20 5.46
C ALA A 206 -29.97 -9.58 6.75
N GLU A 207 -30.17 -10.21 7.91
CA GLU A 207 -29.59 -9.77 9.19
C GLU A 207 -28.05 -9.89 9.19
N VAL A 208 -27.50 -11.05 8.79
CA VAL A 208 -26.04 -11.29 8.77
C VAL A 208 -25.32 -10.36 7.79
N TRP A 209 -25.81 -10.22 6.56
CA TRP A 209 -25.20 -9.30 5.59
C TRP A 209 -25.47 -7.83 5.95
N GLY A 210 -26.64 -7.51 6.51
CA GLY A 210 -26.91 -6.19 7.08
C GLY A 210 -25.90 -5.80 8.17
N CYS A 211 -25.43 -6.77 8.97
CA CYS A 211 -24.37 -6.57 9.96
C CYS A 211 -23.00 -6.33 9.33
N MET A 212 -22.67 -6.98 8.21
CA MET A 212 -21.44 -6.72 7.46
C MET A 212 -21.46 -5.37 6.73
N HIS A 213 -22.62 -4.99 6.18
CA HIS A 213 -22.83 -3.75 5.44
C HIS A 213 -22.72 -2.52 6.37
N HIS A 214 -23.32 -2.57 7.56
CA HIS A 214 -23.31 -1.48 8.56
C HIS A 214 -22.34 -1.78 9.72
N CYS A 215 -21.18 -2.37 9.42
CA CYS A 215 -20.26 -2.84 10.46
C CYS A 215 -19.66 -1.70 11.31
N VAL A 216 -19.53 -0.49 10.76
CA VAL A 216 -19.07 0.70 11.50
C VAL A 216 -20.10 1.12 12.54
N GLU A 217 -21.36 1.28 12.11
CA GLU A 217 -22.46 1.67 12.98
C GLU A 217 -22.74 0.61 14.06
N ILE A 218 -22.69 -0.68 13.68
CA ILE A 218 -23.01 -1.78 14.61
C ILE A 218 -21.90 -2.01 15.64
N ALA A 219 -20.62 -1.81 15.29
CA ALA A 219 -19.54 -1.89 16.27
C ALA A 219 -19.74 -0.87 17.41
N GLN A 220 -20.15 0.36 17.08
CA GLN A 220 -20.42 1.42 18.05
C GLN A 220 -21.61 1.13 18.99
N PHE A 221 -22.65 0.43 18.52
CA PHE A 221 -23.84 0.13 19.31
C PHE A 221 -23.84 -1.28 19.94
N GLY A 222 -23.01 -2.21 19.47
CA GLY A 222 -22.92 -3.56 20.04
C GLY A 222 -22.06 -4.53 19.24
N GLU A 223 -20.75 -4.56 19.52
CA GLU A 223 -19.76 -5.53 19.03
C GLU A 223 -20.27 -6.98 18.97
N GLN A 224 -21.00 -7.43 20.01
CA GLN A 224 -21.53 -8.78 20.10
C GLN A 224 -22.39 -9.18 18.89
N ARG A 225 -23.17 -8.24 18.31
CA ARG A 225 -24.00 -8.54 17.13
C ARG A 225 -23.15 -8.80 15.88
N LEU A 226 -22.01 -8.12 15.76
CA LEU A 226 -21.05 -8.31 14.69
C LEU A 226 -20.30 -9.64 14.85
N LEU A 227 -19.94 -10.01 16.08
CA LEU A 227 -19.34 -11.31 16.41
C LEU A 227 -20.31 -12.48 16.15
N ASP A 228 -21.57 -12.38 16.57
CA ASP A 228 -22.63 -13.35 16.26
C ASP A 228 -22.81 -13.52 14.73
N ALA A 229 -22.67 -12.45 13.96
CA ALA A 229 -22.73 -12.50 12.49
C ALA A 229 -21.57 -13.30 11.90
N PHE A 230 -20.33 -13.09 12.37
CA PHE A 230 -19.19 -13.91 11.97
C PHE A 230 -19.33 -15.37 12.40
N GLN A 231 -19.90 -15.65 13.57
CA GLN A 231 -20.18 -17.02 14.00
C GLN A 231 -21.14 -17.74 13.04
N VAL A 232 -22.19 -17.07 12.55
CA VAL A 232 -23.07 -17.64 11.51
C VAL A 232 -22.32 -17.85 10.19
N LEU A 233 -21.46 -16.92 9.76
CA LEU A 233 -20.63 -17.08 8.56
C LEU A 233 -19.69 -18.30 8.66
N ASP A 234 -19.09 -18.56 9.82
CA ASP A 234 -18.26 -19.76 10.05
C ASP A 234 -19.09 -21.06 10.06
N MET A 235 -20.33 -21.03 10.56
CA MET A 235 -21.26 -22.15 10.45
C MET A 235 -21.69 -22.40 9.00
N MET A 236 -21.94 -21.35 8.23
CA MET A 236 -22.22 -21.41 6.79
C MET A 236 -21.03 -22.01 6.02
N GLU A 237 -19.81 -21.57 6.32
CA GLU A 237 -18.59 -22.09 5.70
C GLU A 237 -18.34 -23.56 6.06
N THR A 238 -18.53 -23.94 7.34
CA THR A 238 -18.47 -25.34 7.79
C THR A 238 -19.51 -26.22 7.09
N ARG A 239 -20.71 -25.68 6.84
CA ARG A 239 -21.75 -26.36 6.04
C ARG A 239 -21.33 -26.50 4.58
N ARG A 240 -20.84 -25.43 3.95
CA ARG A 240 -20.32 -25.42 2.58
C ARG A 240 -19.24 -26.49 2.37
N GLN A 241 -18.27 -26.55 3.26
CA GLN A 241 -17.16 -27.51 3.20
C GLN A 241 -17.64 -28.96 3.28
N ARG A 242 -18.64 -29.28 4.12
CA ARG A 242 -19.24 -30.63 4.19
C ARG A 242 -19.77 -31.09 2.83
N PHE A 243 -20.55 -30.24 2.15
CA PHE A 243 -21.09 -30.55 0.82
C PHE A 243 -19.97 -30.66 -0.24
N ALA A 244 -19.00 -29.74 -0.23
CA ALA A 244 -17.87 -29.75 -1.17
C ALA A 244 -17.01 -31.03 -1.05
N VAL A 245 -16.74 -31.50 0.17
CA VAL A 245 -16.02 -32.76 0.44
C VAL A 245 -16.83 -33.98 -0.01
N SER A 246 -18.16 -33.94 0.14
CA SER A 246 -19.02 -35.08 -0.19
C SER A 246 -19.06 -35.43 -1.69
N LYS A 247 -18.73 -34.47 -2.59
CA LYS A 247 -18.67 -34.58 -4.07
C LYS A 247 -19.91 -35.10 -4.83
N ARG A 248 -20.87 -35.72 -4.15
CA ARG A 248 -22.15 -36.24 -4.66
C ARG A 248 -23.35 -35.42 -4.20
N GLU A 249 -23.14 -34.44 -3.33
CA GLU A 249 -24.19 -33.63 -2.73
C GLU A 249 -24.06 -32.18 -3.23
N LEU A 250 -24.89 -31.83 -4.20
CA LEU A 250 -25.12 -30.45 -4.60
C LEU A 250 -26.18 -29.83 -3.68
N TYR A 251 -26.00 -28.55 -3.35
CA TYR A 251 -27.03 -27.76 -2.66
C TYR A 251 -28.06 -27.27 -3.70
N LEU A 252 -29.33 -27.61 -3.47
CA LEU A 252 -30.41 -27.39 -4.45
C LEU A 252 -31.35 -26.26 -4.02
N ASP A 253 -31.80 -25.47 -4.98
CA ASP A 253 -32.92 -24.53 -4.78
C ASP A 253 -34.28 -25.26 -4.78
N ASN A 254 -35.35 -24.51 -4.54
CA ASN A 254 -36.72 -25.04 -4.62
C ASN A 254 -37.20 -25.33 -6.07
N GLN A 255 -36.34 -25.15 -7.08
CA GLN A 255 -36.54 -25.58 -8.48
C GLN A 255 -35.68 -26.81 -8.84
N LEU A 256 -34.98 -27.42 -7.87
CA LEU A 256 -34.04 -28.53 -8.03
C LEU A 256 -32.80 -28.21 -8.89
N LYS A 257 -32.42 -26.93 -8.98
CA LYS A 257 -31.18 -26.46 -9.63
C LYS A 257 -30.06 -26.26 -8.60
N PRO A 258 -28.79 -26.45 -8.98
CA PRO A 258 -27.66 -26.15 -8.10
C PRO A 258 -27.55 -24.64 -7.82
N VAL A 259 -27.42 -24.24 -6.55
CA VAL A 259 -27.25 -22.83 -6.17
C VAL A 259 -25.79 -22.41 -6.39
N ALA A 260 -25.56 -21.51 -7.36
CA ALA A 260 -24.21 -21.05 -7.73
C ALA A 260 -23.48 -20.38 -6.56
N GLU A 261 -24.17 -19.51 -5.81
CA GLU A 261 -23.64 -18.77 -4.66
C GLU A 261 -23.10 -19.65 -3.52
N PHE A 262 -23.59 -20.90 -3.41
CA PHE A 262 -23.15 -21.84 -2.40
C PHE A 262 -21.75 -22.40 -2.69
N ASN A 263 -21.21 -22.21 -3.89
CA ASN A 263 -19.85 -22.68 -4.21
C ASN A 263 -18.76 -21.71 -3.73
N THR A 264 -19.05 -20.41 -3.69
CA THR A 264 -18.11 -19.36 -3.27
C THR A 264 -17.75 -19.50 -1.79
N PRO A 265 -16.47 -19.45 -1.40
CA PRO A 265 -16.08 -19.38 0.01
C PRO A 265 -16.74 -18.20 0.73
N THR A 266 -17.29 -18.46 1.91
CA THR A 266 -18.07 -17.45 2.66
C THR A 266 -17.24 -16.21 3.00
N ARG A 267 -15.93 -16.41 3.22
CA ARG A 267 -14.93 -15.36 3.44
C ARG A 267 -14.65 -14.48 2.21
N GLU A 268 -14.65 -15.06 1.00
CA GLU A 268 -14.50 -14.30 -0.24
C GLU A 268 -15.76 -13.47 -0.50
N ARG A 269 -16.94 -14.09 -0.32
CA ARG A 269 -18.22 -13.38 -0.39
C ARG A 269 -18.27 -12.21 0.60
N CYS A 270 -17.86 -12.39 1.85
CA CYS A 270 -17.79 -11.32 2.84
C CYS A 270 -16.93 -10.13 2.37
N LYS A 271 -15.73 -10.39 1.83
CA LYS A 271 -14.87 -9.33 1.27
C LYS A 271 -15.56 -8.59 0.11
N THR A 272 -16.20 -9.33 -0.80
CA THR A 272 -16.93 -8.75 -1.94
C THR A 272 -18.15 -7.93 -1.51
N GLU A 273 -18.95 -8.42 -0.57
CA GLU A 273 -20.14 -7.74 -0.02
C GLU A 273 -19.77 -6.42 0.66
N VAL A 274 -18.80 -6.44 1.58
CA VAL A 274 -18.33 -5.24 2.29
C VAL A 274 -17.77 -4.22 1.30
N THR A 275 -16.92 -4.63 0.36
CA THR A 275 -16.36 -3.74 -0.68
C THR A 275 -17.47 -3.12 -1.53
N THR A 276 -18.44 -3.93 -1.99
CA THR A 276 -19.54 -3.48 -2.87
C THR A 276 -20.48 -2.51 -2.15
N PHE A 277 -20.81 -2.79 -0.89
CA PHE A 277 -21.64 -1.90 -0.08
C PHE A 277 -20.91 -0.60 0.24
N LEU A 278 -19.64 -0.67 0.64
CA LEU A 278 -18.81 0.49 0.93
C LEU A 278 -18.66 1.39 -0.31
N SER A 279 -18.39 0.83 -1.49
CA SER A 279 -18.38 1.56 -2.76
C SER A 279 -19.71 2.29 -3.01
N LYS A 280 -20.86 1.62 -2.84
CA LYS A 280 -22.18 2.24 -3.00
C LYS A 280 -22.45 3.34 -1.97
N ARG A 281 -21.98 3.18 -0.72
CA ARG A 281 -22.09 4.20 0.34
C ARG A 281 -21.32 5.46 -0.05
N ILE A 282 -20.08 5.29 -0.54
CA ILE A 282 -19.22 6.38 -1.02
C ILE A 282 -19.85 7.09 -2.23
N GLU A 283 -20.30 6.34 -3.23
CA GLU A 283 -21.04 6.90 -4.38
C GLU A 283 -22.29 7.69 -3.94
N GLY A 284 -22.99 7.22 -2.92
CA GLY A 284 -24.12 7.91 -2.31
C GLY A 284 -23.75 9.22 -1.63
N ILE A 285 -22.62 9.26 -0.90
CA ILE A 285 -22.10 10.48 -0.25
C ILE A 285 -21.73 11.53 -1.31
N PHE A 286 -20.98 11.15 -2.36
CA PHE A 286 -20.63 12.09 -3.43
C PHE A 286 -21.85 12.59 -4.20
N ARG A 287 -22.81 11.72 -4.54
CA ARG A 287 -24.08 12.15 -5.19
C ARG A 287 -24.92 13.08 -4.31
N ALA A 288 -24.90 12.88 -2.99
CA ALA A 288 -25.58 13.79 -2.07
C ALA A 288 -24.93 15.18 -2.10
N ALA A 289 -23.60 15.25 -2.06
CA ALA A 289 -22.84 16.50 -2.19
C ALA A 289 -23.07 17.19 -3.55
N GLU A 290 -23.13 16.43 -4.65
CA GLU A 290 -23.48 16.95 -5.98
C GLU A 290 -24.89 17.58 -5.98
N THR A 291 -25.86 16.86 -5.42
CA THR A 291 -27.27 17.31 -5.34
C THR A 291 -27.41 18.56 -4.45
N GLU A 292 -26.67 18.63 -3.34
CA GLU A 292 -26.67 19.79 -2.44
C GLU A 292 -26.02 21.02 -3.09
N ALA A 293 -24.93 20.83 -3.85
CA ALA A 293 -24.28 21.90 -4.62
C ALA A 293 -25.25 22.51 -5.65
N GLU A 294 -25.93 21.65 -6.42
CA GLU A 294 -26.91 22.08 -7.42
C GLU A 294 -28.11 22.80 -6.78
N ALA A 295 -28.67 22.25 -5.69
CA ALA A 295 -29.77 22.86 -4.94
C ALA A 295 -29.38 24.23 -4.34
N SER A 296 -28.15 24.35 -3.84
CA SER A 296 -27.61 25.57 -3.23
C SER A 296 -27.10 26.59 -4.24
N LYS A 297 -26.97 26.22 -5.53
CA LYS A 297 -26.28 26.99 -6.58
C LYS A 297 -24.85 27.42 -6.18
N LYS A 298 -24.18 26.58 -5.39
CA LYS A 298 -22.76 26.74 -5.04
C LYS A 298 -21.91 26.03 -6.09
N ASP A 299 -20.61 26.31 -6.11
CA ASP A 299 -19.68 25.47 -6.85
C ASP A 299 -19.61 24.07 -6.20
N LEU A 300 -19.55 23.05 -7.06
CA LEU A 300 -19.40 21.63 -6.74
C LEU A 300 -18.08 21.32 -6.01
N PHE A 301 -17.06 22.18 -6.09
CA PHE A 301 -15.76 21.92 -5.52
C PHE A 301 -15.78 21.67 -4.00
N THR A 302 -16.33 22.61 -3.22
CA THR A 302 -16.29 22.54 -1.76
C THR A 302 -17.08 21.35 -1.20
N PRO A 303 -18.32 21.07 -1.63
CA PRO A 303 -19.08 19.91 -1.14
C PRO A 303 -18.41 18.57 -1.47
N VAL A 304 -17.74 18.45 -2.62
CA VAL A 304 -17.00 17.22 -2.98
C VAL A 304 -15.76 17.03 -2.10
N LEU A 305 -15.03 18.09 -1.76
CA LEU A 305 -13.87 18.01 -0.88
C LEU A 305 -14.26 17.75 0.60
N GLU A 306 -15.38 18.34 1.05
CA GLU A 306 -16.00 18.07 2.35
C GLU A 306 -16.46 16.60 2.44
N ALA A 307 -17.13 16.09 1.41
CA ALA A 307 -17.53 14.69 1.30
C ALA A 307 -16.34 13.73 1.36
N ALA A 308 -15.25 14.02 0.65
CA ALA A 308 -14.02 13.25 0.68
C ALA A 308 -13.36 13.25 2.07
N THR A 309 -13.41 14.39 2.78
CA THR A 309 -12.90 14.51 4.16
C THR A 309 -13.76 13.73 5.15
N GLN A 310 -15.09 13.76 4.99
CA GLN A 310 -16.02 13.05 5.87
C GLN A 310 -15.82 11.53 5.87
N MET A 311 -15.36 10.95 4.75
CA MET A 311 -15.00 9.52 4.67
C MET A 311 -13.85 9.12 5.59
N MET A 312 -12.95 10.06 5.95
CA MET A 312 -11.81 9.73 6.82
C MET A 312 -12.23 9.48 8.28
N VAL A 313 -13.35 10.04 8.72
CA VAL A 313 -13.87 9.91 10.09
C VAL A 313 -14.18 8.45 10.43
N ASP A 314 -14.59 7.65 9.45
CA ASP A 314 -14.87 6.22 9.63
C ASP A 314 -13.61 5.41 10.00
N LEU A 315 -12.42 5.83 9.58
CA LEU A 315 -11.20 5.00 9.69
C LEU A 315 -10.73 4.80 11.13
N GLU A 316 -10.92 5.80 12.00
CA GLU A 316 -10.58 5.70 13.42
C GLU A 316 -11.48 4.65 14.12
N ILE A 317 -12.78 4.66 13.82
CA ILE A 317 -13.78 3.69 14.31
C ILE A 317 -13.49 2.30 13.73
N VAL A 318 -13.11 2.21 12.45
CA VAL A 318 -12.73 0.95 11.81
C VAL A 318 -11.49 0.34 12.46
N GLN A 319 -10.53 1.16 12.88
CA GLN A 319 -9.32 0.69 13.56
C GLN A 319 -9.57 0.29 15.03
N SER A 320 -10.41 1.04 15.76
CA SER A 320 -10.66 0.84 17.19
C SER A 320 -11.68 -0.27 17.47
N ASP A 321 -12.84 -0.21 16.81
CA ASP A 321 -14.03 -1.00 17.20
C ASP A 321 -14.33 -2.13 16.19
N VAL A 322 -14.13 -1.88 14.89
CA VAL A 322 -14.47 -2.87 13.84
C VAL A 322 -13.36 -3.91 13.66
N ALA A 323 -12.09 -3.49 13.60
CA ALA A 323 -10.96 -4.39 13.36
C ALA A 323 -10.80 -5.53 14.39
N PRO A 324 -11.06 -5.34 15.70
CA PRO A 324 -11.05 -6.45 16.67
C PRO A 324 -12.14 -7.50 16.43
N CYS A 325 -13.27 -7.12 15.84
CA CYS A 325 -14.40 -8.00 15.57
C CYS A 325 -14.20 -8.87 14.32
N PHE A 326 -13.33 -8.46 13.39
CA PHE A 326 -13.11 -9.18 12.13
C PHE A 326 -12.08 -10.32 12.28
N PRO A 327 -12.29 -11.47 11.60
CA PRO A 327 -11.29 -12.54 11.54
C PRO A 327 -9.94 -12.05 10.98
N SER A 328 -8.84 -12.47 11.59
CA SER A 328 -7.48 -11.99 11.28
C SER A 328 -7.03 -12.08 9.81
N GLU A 329 -7.66 -12.94 9.02
CA GLU A 329 -7.38 -13.16 7.59
C GLU A 329 -8.24 -12.27 6.66
N ILE A 330 -9.13 -11.47 7.24
CA ILE A 330 -9.82 -10.35 6.61
C ILE A 330 -9.23 -9.07 7.19
N ASP A 331 -8.20 -8.53 6.52
CA ASP A 331 -7.69 -7.20 6.85
C ASP A 331 -8.73 -6.14 6.42
N VAL A 332 -9.62 -5.80 7.37
CA VAL A 332 -10.70 -4.83 7.15
C VAL A 332 -10.17 -3.40 6.99
N ILE A 333 -9.06 -3.06 7.65
CA ILE A 333 -8.41 -1.74 7.52
C ILE A 333 -7.87 -1.57 6.10
N HIS A 334 -7.18 -2.58 5.56
CA HIS A 334 -6.79 -2.59 4.15
C HIS A 334 -8.00 -2.56 3.22
N LEU A 335 -9.09 -3.29 3.53
CA LEU A 335 -10.29 -3.32 2.69
C LEU A 335 -10.93 -1.93 2.56
N PHE A 336 -11.13 -1.23 3.67
CA PHE A 336 -11.63 0.14 3.69
C PHE A 336 -10.69 1.11 2.96
N THR A 337 -9.41 1.15 3.35
CA THR A 337 -8.46 2.12 2.77
C THR A 337 -8.18 1.89 1.29
N SER A 338 -8.18 0.63 0.81
CA SER A 338 -8.09 0.34 -0.63
C SER A 338 -9.34 0.73 -1.42
N THR A 339 -10.53 0.61 -0.82
CA THR A 339 -11.80 1.05 -1.43
C THR A 339 -11.89 2.58 -1.48
N TYR A 340 -11.46 3.26 -0.41
CA TYR A 340 -11.37 4.71 -0.35
C TYR A 340 -10.39 5.25 -1.39
N ASN A 341 -9.17 4.70 -1.48
CA ASN A 341 -8.22 5.06 -2.53
C ASN A 341 -8.85 4.93 -3.93
N ALA A 342 -9.46 3.79 -4.27
CA ALA A 342 -10.02 3.57 -5.61
C ALA A 342 -11.13 4.58 -6.00
N GLN A 343 -12.00 4.94 -5.05
CA GLN A 343 -13.07 5.91 -5.30
C GLN A 343 -12.56 7.36 -5.29
N LEU A 344 -11.69 7.72 -4.34
CA LEU A 344 -11.09 9.06 -4.26
C LEU A 344 -10.17 9.36 -5.45
N GLU A 345 -9.42 8.37 -5.93
CA GLU A 345 -8.67 8.46 -7.19
C GLU A 345 -9.58 8.85 -8.36
N THR A 346 -10.79 8.28 -8.41
CA THR A 346 -11.76 8.56 -9.47
C THR A 346 -12.36 9.97 -9.33
N GLU A 347 -12.88 10.34 -8.15
CA GLU A 347 -13.57 11.62 -7.95
C GLU A 347 -12.62 12.82 -7.89
N ILE A 348 -11.45 12.71 -7.24
CA ILE A 348 -10.46 13.79 -7.21
C ILE A 348 -9.83 14.01 -8.59
N THR A 349 -9.62 12.95 -9.38
CA THR A 349 -9.15 13.11 -10.78
C THR A 349 -10.20 13.84 -11.62
N LYS A 350 -11.48 13.44 -11.54
CA LYS A 350 -12.59 14.15 -12.21
C LYS A 350 -12.67 15.62 -11.78
N LEU A 351 -12.55 15.89 -10.48
CA LEU A 351 -12.61 17.25 -9.93
C LEU A 351 -11.44 18.09 -10.47
N SER A 352 -10.21 17.57 -10.40
CA SER A 352 -9.01 18.27 -10.87
C SER A 352 -8.97 18.54 -12.38
N ALA A 353 -9.62 17.69 -13.19
CA ALA A 353 -9.67 17.81 -14.66
C ALA A 353 -10.69 18.85 -15.17
N ARG A 354 -11.48 19.45 -14.29
CA ARG A 354 -12.48 20.47 -14.65
C ARG A 354 -11.82 21.80 -15.07
N PRO A 355 -12.32 22.46 -16.13
CA PRO A 355 -11.70 23.69 -16.66
C PRO A 355 -11.98 24.94 -15.81
N ASP A 356 -12.96 24.89 -14.92
CA ASP A 356 -13.33 26.00 -14.02
C ASP A 356 -12.55 25.99 -12.70
N VAL A 357 -11.69 25.00 -12.46
CA VAL A 357 -10.85 24.90 -11.25
C VAL A 357 -9.72 25.94 -11.30
N GLY A 358 -9.91 27.00 -10.51
CA GLY A 358 -8.95 28.09 -10.35
C GLY A 358 -7.72 27.70 -9.52
N ILE A 359 -6.68 28.54 -9.54
CA ILE A 359 -5.39 28.26 -8.88
C ILE A 359 -5.58 27.90 -7.40
N ALA A 360 -6.31 28.70 -6.63
CA ALA A 360 -6.60 28.42 -5.21
C ALA A 360 -7.21 27.04 -4.97
N GLN A 361 -8.13 26.61 -5.85
CA GLN A 361 -8.77 25.30 -5.78
C GLN A 361 -7.80 24.16 -6.15
N ARG A 362 -6.86 24.38 -7.07
CA ARG A 362 -5.76 23.42 -7.33
C ARG A 362 -4.88 23.25 -6.10
N LEU A 363 -4.55 24.34 -5.40
CA LEU A 363 -3.75 24.28 -4.16
C LEU A 363 -4.49 23.58 -3.03
N GLN A 364 -5.79 23.82 -2.88
CA GLN A 364 -6.64 23.08 -1.93
C GLN A 364 -6.64 21.57 -2.23
N ILE A 365 -6.72 21.15 -3.50
CA ILE A 365 -6.58 19.72 -3.87
C ILE A 365 -5.19 19.20 -3.50
N VAL A 366 -4.11 19.94 -3.81
CA VAL A 366 -2.72 19.55 -3.51
C VAL A 366 -2.52 19.34 -2.01
N GLN A 367 -2.93 20.32 -1.19
CA GLN A 367 -2.89 20.27 0.27
C GLN A 367 -3.73 19.11 0.82
N TRP A 368 -4.95 18.93 0.32
CA TRP A 368 -5.86 17.89 0.80
C TRP A 368 -5.35 16.48 0.45
N ILE A 369 -4.76 16.29 -0.72
CA ILE A 369 -4.10 15.02 -1.10
C ILE A 369 -2.90 14.74 -0.18
N ASP A 370 -2.14 15.77 0.21
CA ASP A 370 -0.98 15.61 1.11
C ASP A 370 -1.42 15.20 2.52
N TYR A 371 -2.44 15.87 3.04
CA TYR A 371 -3.13 15.52 4.28
C TYR A 371 -3.68 14.09 4.25
N TYR A 372 -4.51 13.75 3.24
CA TYR A 372 -5.10 12.41 3.09
C TYR A 372 -4.03 11.31 3.05
N ASN A 373 -2.98 11.49 2.25
CA ASN A 373 -1.91 10.50 2.16
C ASN A 373 -1.12 10.38 3.48
N THR A 374 -0.96 11.48 4.24
CA THR A 374 -0.26 11.49 5.53
C THR A 374 -1.09 10.84 6.65
N GLU A 375 -2.42 11.01 6.63
CA GLU A 375 -3.31 10.29 7.56
C GLU A 375 -3.43 8.79 7.21
N ILE A 376 -3.58 8.44 5.93
CA ILE A 376 -3.75 7.05 5.49
C ILE A 376 -2.56 6.15 5.85
N ILE A 377 -1.32 6.68 5.83
CA ILE A 377 -0.13 5.90 6.21
C ILE A 377 0.01 5.62 7.71
N LYS A 378 -0.79 6.27 8.57
CA LYS A 378 -0.84 5.97 10.02
C LYS A 378 -1.51 4.61 10.28
N TYR A 379 -2.37 4.16 9.38
CA TYR A 379 -3.09 2.89 9.47
C TYR A 379 -2.22 1.71 9.00
N LYS A 380 -2.26 0.60 9.75
CA LYS A 380 -1.45 -0.59 9.44
C LYS A 380 -1.88 -1.23 8.12
N HIS A 381 -0.88 -1.65 7.33
CA HIS A 381 -1.02 -2.24 5.98
C HIS A 381 -1.64 -1.33 4.89
N SER A 382 -2.12 -0.14 5.24
CA SER A 382 -2.58 0.88 4.30
C SER A 382 -1.43 1.49 3.51
N ARG A 383 -1.76 2.14 2.39
CA ARG A 383 -0.81 2.78 1.48
C ARG A 383 -1.40 4.06 0.91
N ALA A 384 -0.58 5.11 0.82
CA ALA A 384 -0.89 6.32 0.07
C ALA A 384 -1.23 6.01 -1.40
N SER A 385 -2.12 6.81 -2.00
CA SER A 385 -2.50 6.66 -3.40
C SER A 385 -1.39 7.18 -4.33
N ILE A 386 -0.90 6.31 -5.21
CA ILE A 386 0.08 6.67 -6.23
C ILE A 386 -0.53 7.58 -7.29
N VAL A 387 -1.81 7.38 -7.62
CA VAL A 387 -2.52 8.17 -8.63
C VAL A 387 -2.79 9.58 -8.10
N MET A 388 -3.37 9.71 -6.91
CA MET A 388 -3.58 11.03 -6.28
C MET A 388 -2.25 11.74 -6.02
N GLY A 389 -1.21 11.03 -5.57
CA GLY A 389 0.13 11.59 -5.43
C GLY A 389 0.69 12.18 -6.73
N ARG A 390 0.44 11.52 -7.87
CA ARG A 390 0.77 12.08 -9.20
C ARG A 390 -0.07 13.29 -9.53
N THR A 391 -1.39 13.25 -9.33
CA THR A 391 -2.29 14.40 -9.56
C THR A 391 -1.84 15.63 -8.76
N SER A 392 -1.50 15.45 -7.48
CA SER A 392 -0.96 16.52 -6.63
C SER A 392 0.36 17.07 -7.19
N GLN A 393 1.29 16.19 -7.59
CA GLN A 393 2.56 16.60 -8.21
C GLN A 393 2.35 17.38 -9.52
N GLU A 394 1.43 16.95 -10.40
CA GLU A 394 1.12 17.61 -11.67
C GLU A 394 0.49 19.00 -11.45
N LEU A 395 -0.47 19.11 -10.52
CA LEU A 395 -1.09 20.38 -10.15
C LEU A 395 -0.09 21.36 -9.52
N MET A 396 0.73 20.87 -8.58
CA MET A 396 1.78 21.67 -7.93
C MET A 396 2.83 22.14 -8.94
N GLN A 397 3.33 21.25 -9.80
CA GLN A 397 4.33 21.60 -10.82
C GLN A 397 3.79 22.67 -11.78
N SER A 398 2.53 22.55 -12.22
CA SER A 398 1.87 23.56 -13.06
C SER A 398 1.82 24.92 -12.37
N TYR A 399 1.43 24.97 -11.09
CA TYR A 399 1.41 26.20 -10.31
C TYR A 399 2.80 26.82 -10.13
N LEU A 400 3.80 26.02 -9.77
CA LEU A 400 5.17 26.48 -9.60
C LEU A 400 5.73 27.04 -10.91
N ASP A 401 5.45 26.43 -12.06
CA ASP A 401 5.90 26.94 -13.36
C ASP A 401 5.15 28.21 -13.79
N GLU A 402 3.85 28.34 -13.49
CA GLU A 402 3.10 29.59 -13.64
C GLU A 402 3.71 30.73 -12.80
N ILE A 403 4.03 30.49 -11.52
CA ILE A 403 4.70 31.48 -10.65
C ILE A 403 6.08 31.84 -11.19
N LYS A 404 6.91 30.86 -11.57
CA LYS A 404 8.27 31.14 -12.06
C LYS A 404 8.27 32.09 -13.24
N VAL A 405 7.34 31.91 -14.18
CA VAL A 405 7.16 32.80 -15.33
C VAL A 405 6.71 34.21 -14.91
N GLN A 406 5.82 34.33 -13.91
CA GLN A 406 5.38 35.62 -13.38
C GLN A 406 6.52 36.36 -12.66
N ILE A 407 7.23 35.71 -11.74
CA ILE A 407 8.37 36.28 -11.01
C ILE A 407 9.47 36.68 -12.00
N HIS A 408 9.87 35.80 -12.93
CA HIS A 408 10.84 36.12 -13.98
C HIS A 408 10.42 37.38 -14.75
N THR A 409 9.16 37.46 -15.18
CA THR A 409 8.64 38.63 -15.91
C THR A 409 8.72 39.91 -15.07
N TRP A 410 8.34 39.87 -13.80
CA TRP A 410 8.37 41.05 -12.91
C TRP A 410 9.79 41.47 -12.54
N VAL A 411 10.67 40.53 -12.20
CA VAL A 411 12.07 40.79 -11.85
C VAL A 411 12.86 41.32 -13.06
N THR A 412 12.70 40.72 -14.25
CA THR A 412 13.25 41.24 -15.51
C THR A 412 12.73 42.65 -15.80
N ASN A 413 11.47 42.97 -15.47
CA ASN A 413 10.94 44.32 -15.63
C ASN A 413 11.54 45.32 -14.62
N ILE A 414 11.89 44.89 -13.40
CA ILE A 414 12.64 45.70 -12.42
C ILE A 414 14.06 45.97 -12.92
N TRP A 415 14.76 44.97 -13.45
CA TRP A 415 16.11 45.14 -14.02
C TRP A 415 16.16 46.04 -15.27
N LYS A 416 15.04 46.19 -15.98
CA LYS A 416 14.88 47.09 -17.15
C LYS A 416 14.56 48.54 -16.79
N ARG A 417 14.15 48.84 -15.55
CA ARG A 417 13.95 50.22 -15.09
C ARG A 417 15.30 50.91 -14.91
N ASP A 418 15.32 52.22 -15.13
CA ASP A 418 16.47 53.06 -14.82
C ASP A 418 16.88 52.89 -13.34
N GLU A 419 18.17 52.99 -13.06
CA GLU A 419 18.70 52.69 -11.73
C GLU A 419 18.54 53.87 -10.78
N GLU A 420 17.60 53.74 -9.83
CA GLU A 420 17.46 54.69 -8.74
C GLU A 420 18.53 54.41 -7.67
N CYS A 421 19.71 55.03 -7.85
CA CYS A 421 20.81 54.96 -6.89
C CYS A 421 20.44 55.65 -5.58
N VAL A 422 20.41 54.87 -4.49
CA VAL A 422 20.28 55.34 -3.12
C VAL A 422 21.69 55.38 -2.52
N VAL A 423 22.04 56.52 -1.90
CA VAL A 423 23.32 56.66 -1.19
C VAL A 423 23.09 56.37 0.29
N GLY A 424 23.82 55.39 0.82
CA GLY A 424 23.81 54.99 2.22
C GLY A 424 24.43 56.03 3.16
N PRO A 425 24.25 55.87 4.49
CA PRO A 425 24.67 56.86 5.48
C PRO A 425 26.19 57.07 5.57
N GLN A 426 27.01 56.13 5.09
CA GLN A 426 28.48 56.26 5.02
C GLN A 426 28.96 56.59 3.59
N GLY A 427 28.05 56.62 2.62
CA GLY A 427 28.33 56.88 1.20
C GLY A 427 28.24 55.64 0.31
N GLU A 428 27.69 54.53 0.82
CA GLU A 428 27.54 53.26 0.11
C GLU A 428 26.56 53.43 -1.06
N LEU A 429 26.80 52.78 -2.19
CA LEU A 429 25.92 52.85 -3.37
C LEU A 429 25.04 51.60 -3.43
N GLN A 430 23.71 51.75 -3.43
CA GLN A 430 22.77 50.63 -3.57
C GLN A 430 21.61 51.06 -4.47
N SER A 431 20.83 50.12 -4.99
CA SER A 431 19.59 50.43 -5.71
C SER A 431 18.33 50.14 -4.87
N THR A 432 17.17 50.59 -5.34
CA THR A 432 15.88 50.21 -4.75
C THR A 432 15.45 48.77 -5.09
N ARG A 433 16.08 48.16 -6.11
CA ARG A 433 15.63 46.89 -6.72
C ARG A 433 15.60 45.68 -5.78
N PRO A 434 16.57 45.47 -4.85
CA PRO A 434 16.48 44.38 -3.87
C PRO A 434 15.18 44.38 -3.07
N ASN A 435 14.67 45.56 -2.71
CA ASN A 435 13.43 45.69 -1.95
C ASN A 435 12.22 45.34 -2.81
N ASP A 436 12.14 45.87 -4.04
CA ASP A 436 11.06 45.55 -4.99
C ASP A 436 10.99 44.05 -5.28
N ILE A 437 12.15 43.41 -5.49
CA ILE A 437 12.26 41.97 -5.76
C ILE A 437 11.78 41.17 -4.54
N VAL A 438 12.29 41.46 -3.33
CA VAL A 438 11.87 40.74 -2.12
C VAL A 438 10.38 40.94 -1.83
N ASN A 439 9.82 42.13 -2.07
CA ASN A 439 8.39 42.38 -1.91
C ASN A 439 7.53 41.53 -2.86
N ILE A 440 7.99 41.28 -4.09
CA ILE A 440 7.36 40.35 -5.02
C ILE A 440 7.40 38.91 -4.49
N LEU A 441 8.56 38.45 -4.01
CA LEU A 441 8.69 37.09 -3.46
C LEU A 441 7.78 36.90 -2.24
N LYS A 442 7.77 37.88 -1.31
CA LYS A 442 6.85 37.92 -0.15
C LYS A 442 5.39 37.82 -0.59
N SER A 443 4.98 38.58 -1.61
CA SER A 443 3.60 38.52 -2.12
C SER A 443 3.23 37.14 -2.70
N GLN A 444 4.14 36.47 -3.41
CA GLN A 444 3.86 35.14 -3.97
C GLN A 444 3.81 34.05 -2.89
N ILE A 445 4.73 34.10 -1.92
CA ILE A 445 4.75 33.19 -0.77
C ILE A 445 3.49 33.38 0.09
N SER A 446 3.08 34.63 0.35
CA SER A 446 1.85 34.92 1.11
C SER A 446 0.59 34.37 0.43
N ILE A 447 0.49 34.40 -0.91
CA ILE A 447 -0.64 33.82 -1.65
C ILE A 447 -0.62 32.28 -1.55
N ALA A 448 0.56 31.66 -1.55
CA ALA A 448 0.70 30.23 -1.36
C ALA A 448 0.31 29.79 0.07
N GLN A 449 0.71 30.55 1.08
CA GLN A 449 0.39 30.30 2.50
C GLN A 449 -1.10 30.39 2.84
N GLU A 450 -1.95 31.00 1.99
CA GLU A 450 -3.41 30.93 2.16
C GLU A 450 -3.97 29.51 1.99
N TRP A 451 -3.25 28.63 1.29
CA TRP A 451 -3.76 27.33 0.82
C TRP A 451 -2.84 26.13 1.10
N LEU A 452 -1.55 26.37 1.35
CA LEU A 452 -0.51 25.36 1.52
C LEU A 452 0.14 25.49 2.91
N SER A 453 0.60 24.36 3.45
CA SER A 453 1.39 24.29 4.68
C SER A 453 2.74 23.60 4.49
N GLY A 454 3.56 23.63 5.53
CA GLY A 454 4.81 22.86 5.68
C GLY A 454 5.67 22.76 4.42
N ARG A 455 5.95 21.51 4.02
CA ARG A 455 6.81 21.20 2.86
C ARG A 455 6.32 21.78 1.53
N LEU A 456 5.01 22.00 1.38
CA LEU A 456 4.41 22.50 0.14
C LEU A 456 4.67 24.00 -0.02
N VAL A 457 4.61 24.76 1.07
CA VAL A 457 5.10 26.16 1.12
C VAL A 457 6.61 26.20 0.85
N GLY A 458 7.38 25.29 1.45
CA GLY A 458 8.81 25.14 1.17
C GLY A 458 9.13 24.99 -0.33
N GLY A 459 8.34 24.19 -1.05
CA GLY A 459 8.44 24.07 -2.52
C GLY A 459 8.21 25.38 -3.28
N VAL A 460 7.29 26.24 -2.82
CA VAL A 460 7.06 27.57 -3.40
C VAL A 460 8.20 28.52 -3.09
N VAL A 461 8.71 28.54 -1.85
CA VAL A 461 9.86 29.36 -1.45
C VAL A 461 11.10 28.96 -2.27
N ALA A 462 11.39 27.66 -2.39
CA ALA A 462 12.50 27.17 -3.21
C ALA A 462 12.36 27.56 -4.68
N ALA A 463 11.15 27.52 -5.26
CA ALA A 463 10.91 28.01 -6.62
C ALA A 463 11.13 29.52 -6.76
N CYS A 464 10.72 30.32 -5.75
CA CYS A 464 10.95 31.76 -5.71
C CYS A 464 12.46 32.10 -5.65
N LEU A 465 13.21 31.40 -4.78
CA LEU A 465 14.65 31.55 -4.66
C LEU A 465 15.39 31.10 -5.93
N GLN A 466 14.98 29.99 -6.56
CA GLN A 466 15.58 29.55 -7.83
C GLN A 466 15.46 30.61 -8.93
N VAL A 467 14.30 31.25 -9.08
CA VAL A 467 14.11 32.33 -10.07
C VAL A 467 14.93 33.56 -9.74
N LEU A 468 15.06 33.92 -8.46
CA LEU A 468 15.96 34.99 -8.02
C LEU A 468 17.41 34.69 -8.45
N MET A 469 17.87 33.46 -8.27
CA MET A 469 19.23 33.04 -8.64
C MET A 469 19.44 33.05 -10.16
N ASP A 470 18.47 32.59 -10.95
CA ASP A 470 18.54 32.64 -12.41
C ASP A 470 18.54 34.09 -12.93
N GLU A 471 17.74 34.98 -12.37
CA GLU A 471 17.72 36.42 -12.71
C GLU A 471 19.01 37.14 -12.29
N LEU A 472 19.55 36.84 -11.11
CA LEU A 472 20.85 37.37 -10.66
C LEU A 472 21.99 36.94 -11.59
N LYS A 473 21.96 35.69 -12.04
CA LYS A 473 22.91 35.17 -13.03
C LYS A 473 22.80 35.88 -14.37
N ILE A 474 21.58 36.04 -14.90
CA ILE A 474 21.33 36.78 -16.14
C ILE A 474 21.82 38.23 -16.02
N ARG A 475 21.57 38.90 -14.89
CA ARG A 475 22.06 40.26 -14.61
C ARG A 475 23.59 40.31 -14.57
N TYR A 476 24.23 39.39 -13.84
CA TYR A 476 25.68 39.29 -13.74
C TYR A 476 26.34 39.05 -15.11
N ASP A 477 25.83 38.09 -15.89
CA ASP A 477 26.35 37.79 -17.24
C ASP A 477 26.16 38.98 -18.20
N SER A 478 25.07 39.74 -18.06
CA SER A 478 24.84 40.97 -18.83
C SER A 478 25.84 42.09 -18.51
N ILE A 479 26.19 42.23 -17.23
CA ILE A 479 27.22 43.17 -16.75
C ILE A 479 28.60 42.73 -17.24
N ALA A 480 28.98 41.47 -17.01
CA ALA A 480 30.27 40.92 -17.41
C ALA A 480 30.49 41.00 -18.93
N GLY A 481 29.45 40.76 -19.74
CA GLY A 481 29.49 40.87 -21.20
C GLY A 481 29.55 42.32 -21.74
N LYS A 482 29.39 43.34 -20.89
CA LYS A 482 29.39 44.76 -21.26
C LYS A 482 30.39 45.60 -20.45
N LEU A 483 31.41 44.97 -19.87
CA LEU A 483 32.31 45.60 -18.88
C LEU A 483 32.94 46.93 -19.34
N GLU A 484 33.22 47.10 -20.64
CA GLU A 484 33.74 48.34 -21.22
C GLU A 484 32.79 49.55 -21.11
N THR A 485 31.47 49.31 -20.97
CA THR A 485 30.42 50.35 -20.92
C THR A 485 29.68 50.42 -19.59
N VAL A 486 30.07 49.61 -18.60
CA VAL A 486 29.52 49.62 -17.24
C VAL A 486 30.42 50.44 -16.33
N ASP A 487 29.86 51.37 -15.57
CA ASP A 487 30.59 52.23 -14.63
C ASP A 487 30.96 51.51 -13.32
N ALA A 488 31.96 52.00 -12.60
CA ALA A 488 32.46 51.35 -11.38
C ALA A 488 31.43 51.42 -10.25
N GLU A 489 30.67 52.52 -10.21
CA GLU A 489 29.54 52.78 -9.34
C GLU A 489 28.44 51.73 -9.49
N MET A 490 28.13 51.29 -10.73
CA MET A 490 27.14 50.24 -11.00
C MET A 490 27.62 48.86 -10.52
N LEU A 491 28.93 48.59 -10.58
CA LEU A 491 29.49 47.36 -10.04
C LEU A 491 29.46 47.36 -8.50
N CYS A 492 29.71 48.51 -7.85
CA CYS A 492 29.55 48.66 -6.40
C CYS A 492 28.08 48.51 -5.97
N SER A 493 27.16 49.16 -6.70
CA SER A 493 25.71 49.01 -6.55
C SER A 493 25.28 47.54 -6.61
N PHE A 494 25.75 46.78 -7.60
CA PHE A 494 25.44 45.36 -7.73
C PHE A 494 25.98 44.48 -6.58
N ILE A 495 27.18 44.75 -6.08
CA ILE A 495 27.74 44.03 -4.91
C ILE A 495 26.86 44.24 -3.68
N ASN A 496 26.48 45.50 -3.45
CA ASN A 496 25.68 45.90 -2.31
C ASN A 496 24.24 45.38 -2.40
N ASP A 497 23.64 45.42 -3.59
CA ASP A 497 22.33 44.83 -3.88
C ASP A 497 22.32 43.32 -3.62
N ALA A 498 23.40 42.61 -3.98
CA ALA A 498 23.55 41.19 -3.70
C ALA A 498 23.72 40.90 -2.19
N GLU A 499 24.46 41.71 -1.43
CA GLU A 499 24.55 41.59 0.03
C GLU A 499 23.18 41.80 0.71
N ILE A 500 22.40 42.81 0.26
CA ILE A 500 21.03 43.05 0.75
C ILE A 500 20.12 41.86 0.42
N LEU A 501 20.18 41.32 -0.80
CA LEU A 501 19.40 40.14 -1.18
C LEU A 501 19.79 38.92 -0.34
N GLN A 502 21.07 38.69 -0.08
CA GLN A 502 21.52 37.60 0.78
C GLN A 502 20.99 37.72 2.20
N ALA A 503 21.01 38.92 2.80
CA ALA A 503 20.48 39.16 4.14
C ALA A 503 18.95 38.95 4.19
N LYS A 504 18.22 39.31 3.12
CA LYS A 504 16.77 39.22 3.06
C LYS A 504 16.20 37.84 2.73
N CYS A 505 17.00 36.94 2.15
CA CYS A 505 16.56 35.57 1.87
C CYS A 505 16.25 34.78 3.16
N PRO A 506 17.06 34.83 4.24
CA PRO A 506 16.67 34.29 5.54
C PRO A 506 15.48 35.00 6.19
N GLU A 507 15.43 36.34 6.17
CA GLU A 507 14.27 37.10 6.71
C GLU A 507 12.95 36.66 6.06
N LEU A 508 12.95 36.40 4.75
CA LEU A 508 11.82 35.88 4.00
C LEU A 508 11.32 34.52 4.50
N VAL A 509 12.22 33.68 4.99
CA VAL A 509 11.92 32.34 5.53
C VAL A 509 11.47 32.43 6.99
N GLU A 510 12.07 33.31 7.79
CA GLU A 510 11.68 33.54 9.19
C GLU A 510 10.30 34.21 9.35
N GLU A 511 9.88 35.02 8.36
CA GLU A 511 8.54 35.64 8.34
C GLU A 511 7.38 34.66 8.05
N ILE A 512 7.67 33.40 7.67
CA ILE A 512 6.66 32.39 7.37
C ILE A 512 6.04 31.87 8.67
N SER A 513 4.84 32.35 8.99
CA SER A 513 4.06 31.93 10.15
C SER A 513 3.27 30.64 9.88
N PHE A 514 3.35 29.70 10.83
CA PHE A 514 2.44 28.55 10.98
C PHE A 514 1.60 28.74 12.25
N ALA A 515 0.44 28.07 12.35
CA ALA A 515 -0.35 28.13 13.59
C ALA A 515 0.37 27.38 14.72
N GLU A 516 0.15 27.78 15.98
CA GLU A 516 0.79 27.14 17.16
C GLU A 516 0.42 25.65 17.31
N THR A 517 -0.68 25.21 16.70
CA THR A 517 -1.11 23.81 16.64
C THR A 517 -0.29 22.95 15.68
N ASP A 518 0.39 23.57 14.71
CA ASP A 518 0.89 22.90 13.50
C ASP A 518 2.41 22.69 13.58
N SER A 519 2.89 22.23 14.74
CA SER A 519 4.34 22.07 14.99
C SER A 519 5.00 21.08 14.03
N GLU A 520 4.28 20.06 13.56
CA GLU A 520 4.78 19.06 12.60
C GLU A 520 4.98 19.68 11.20
N GLU A 521 4.07 20.57 10.77
CA GLU A 521 4.17 21.31 9.50
C GLU A 521 5.40 22.23 9.51
N LYS A 522 5.64 22.92 10.64
CA LYS A 522 6.83 23.76 10.80
C LYS A 522 8.12 22.94 10.75
N GLU A 523 8.20 21.82 11.47
CA GLU A 523 9.38 20.94 11.44
C GLU A 523 9.65 20.40 10.03
N ALA A 524 8.60 20.04 9.29
CA ALA A 524 8.71 19.61 7.90
C ALA A 524 9.19 20.73 6.96
N PHE A 525 8.76 21.98 7.20
CA PHE A 525 9.24 23.15 6.45
C PHE A 525 10.71 23.47 6.75
N ASP A 526 11.09 23.58 8.03
CA ASP A 526 12.44 23.92 8.46
C ASP A 526 13.45 22.86 7.95
N THR A 527 13.08 21.58 8.02
CA THR A 527 13.88 20.46 7.50
C THR A 527 14.03 20.49 5.98
N PHE A 528 13.00 20.93 5.24
CA PHE A 528 13.06 21.05 3.79
C PHE A 528 13.89 22.25 3.33
N MET A 529 13.80 23.38 4.05
CA MET A 529 14.42 24.64 3.64
C MET A 529 15.90 24.76 4.00
N GLY A 530 16.36 24.16 5.10
CA GLY A 530 17.69 24.39 5.69
C GLY A 530 18.85 24.42 4.68
N ASP A 531 19.21 23.26 4.11
CA ASP A 531 20.33 23.14 3.16
C ASP A 531 20.13 24.03 1.90
N SER A 532 18.88 24.24 1.47
CA SER A 532 18.55 25.04 0.27
C SER A 532 18.78 26.53 0.50
N LEU A 533 18.45 27.04 1.69
CA LEU A 533 18.61 28.45 2.06
C LEU A 533 20.09 28.80 2.27
N ASP A 534 20.85 27.92 2.92
CA ASP A 534 22.30 28.08 3.11
C ASP A 534 23.05 28.06 1.76
N THR A 535 22.67 27.15 0.86
CA THR A 535 23.21 27.10 -0.51
C THR A 535 22.89 28.39 -1.27
N THR A 536 21.63 28.82 -1.28
CA THR A 536 21.20 30.06 -1.94
C THR A 536 21.98 31.27 -1.41
N SER A 537 22.10 31.41 -0.09
CA SER A 537 22.85 32.50 0.55
C SER A 537 24.33 32.50 0.14
N THR A 538 24.95 31.33 0.09
CA THR A 538 26.35 31.16 -0.32
C THR A 538 26.57 31.57 -1.78
N ASP A 539 25.67 31.18 -2.68
CA ASP A 539 25.76 31.49 -4.10
C ASP A 539 25.51 32.99 -4.39
N ILE A 540 24.66 33.68 -3.64
CA ILE A 540 24.51 35.14 -3.75
C ILE A 540 25.82 35.85 -3.36
N VAL A 541 26.49 35.42 -2.28
CA VAL A 541 27.82 35.95 -1.91
C VAL A 541 28.87 35.64 -2.97
N ALA A 542 28.75 34.53 -3.69
CA ALA A 542 29.62 34.21 -4.82
C ALA A 542 29.42 35.21 -5.98
N PHE A 543 28.19 35.61 -6.32
CA PHE A 543 27.95 36.67 -7.32
C PHE A 543 28.58 38.01 -6.91
N ALA A 544 28.41 38.44 -5.65
CA ALA A 544 29.05 39.66 -5.13
C ALA A 544 30.60 39.56 -5.18
N THR A 545 31.16 38.41 -4.81
CA THR A 545 32.62 38.17 -4.86
C THR A 545 33.15 38.15 -6.30
N ASN A 546 32.37 37.65 -7.26
CA ASN A 546 32.72 37.66 -8.68
C ASN A 546 32.62 39.07 -9.28
N ALA A 547 31.65 39.88 -8.85
CA ALA A 547 31.56 41.29 -9.25
C ALA A 547 32.75 42.13 -8.74
N CYS A 548 33.33 41.79 -7.58
CA CYS A 548 34.58 42.40 -7.13
C CYS A 548 35.74 42.16 -8.14
N ASP A 549 35.79 40.98 -8.78
CA ASP A 549 36.79 40.67 -9.82
C ASP A 549 36.52 41.46 -11.10
N LEU A 550 35.25 41.74 -11.44
CA LEU A 550 34.88 42.60 -12.56
C LEU A 550 35.34 44.06 -12.34
N ILE A 551 35.26 44.60 -11.11
CA ILE A 551 35.81 45.93 -10.78
C ILE A 551 37.32 45.96 -11.06
N VAL A 552 38.06 44.98 -10.56
CA VAL A 552 39.52 44.90 -10.77
C VAL A 552 39.83 44.79 -12.27
N ARG A 553 39.11 43.95 -13.03
CA ARG A 553 39.28 43.84 -14.48
C ARG A 553 38.99 45.15 -15.23
N LYS A 554 37.93 45.89 -14.84
CA LYS A 554 37.59 47.19 -15.43
C LYS A 554 38.71 48.20 -15.23
N ILE A 555 39.16 48.39 -13.98
CA ILE A 555 40.26 49.31 -13.64
C ILE A 555 41.50 48.96 -14.45
N PHE A 556 41.93 47.69 -14.45
CA PHE A 556 43.11 47.23 -15.19
C PHE A 556 42.98 47.37 -16.71
N HIS A 557 41.78 47.32 -17.27
CA HIS A 557 41.52 47.51 -18.70
C HIS A 557 41.62 49.00 -19.10
N GLU A 558 41.04 49.89 -18.30
CA GLU A 558 41.06 51.34 -18.54
C GLU A 558 42.47 51.91 -18.47
N VAL A 559 43.24 51.48 -17.47
CA VAL A 559 44.61 51.98 -17.24
C VAL A 559 45.68 51.19 -18.02
N GLU A 560 45.29 50.14 -18.78
CA GLU A 560 46.21 49.16 -19.35
C GLU A 560 47.29 49.80 -20.25
N GLN A 561 46.91 50.83 -21.03
CA GLN A 561 47.79 51.46 -22.01
C GLN A 561 48.97 52.21 -21.38
N ASP A 562 48.71 52.86 -20.25
CA ASP A 562 49.68 53.70 -19.55
C ASP A 562 50.39 52.98 -18.39
N THR A 563 49.99 51.74 -18.08
CA THR A 563 50.53 50.93 -16.98
C THR A 563 51.04 49.56 -17.43
N THR A 564 50.19 48.51 -17.42
CA THR A 564 50.58 47.11 -17.60
C THR A 564 51.08 46.80 -19.01
N LYS A 565 50.67 47.53 -20.06
CA LYS A 565 51.31 47.46 -21.39
C LYS A 565 52.77 47.96 -21.40
N LEU A 566 53.17 48.77 -20.42
CA LEU A 566 54.54 49.30 -20.31
C LEU A 566 55.44 48.40 -19.45
N TRP A 567 54.89 47.47 -18.67
CA TRP A 567 55.65 46.50 -17.89
C TRP A 567 56.49 45.62 -18.80
N LEU A 568 57.77 45.43 -18.46
CA LEU A 568 58.74 44.65 -19.25
C LEU A 568 58.90 45.13 -20.70
N SER A 569 58.49 46.38 -21.00
CA SER A 569 58.70 47.08 -22.27
C SER A 569 60.04 47.82 -22.28
N LYS A 570 60.33 48.54 -23.38
CA LYS A 570 61.53 49.41 -23.47
C LYS A 570 61.56 50.52 -22.40
N LYS A 571 60.40 51.07 -21.99
CA LYS A 571 60.34 52.08 -20.91
C LYS A 571 60.74 51.47 -19.56
N TRP A 572 60.35 50.21 -19.31
CA TRP A 572 60.74 49.46 -18.12
C TRP A 572 62.23 49.11 -18.15
N ASP A 573 62.77 48.68 -19.30
CA ASP A 573 64.22 48.46 -19.48
C ASP A 573 65.05 49.76 -19.26
N GLU A 574 64.44 50.92 -19.46
CA GLU A 574 65.02 52.26 -19.21
C GLU A 574 64.86 52.75 -17.76
N GLY A 575 64.20 51.97 -16.89
CA GLY A 575 64.00 52.31 -15.47
C GLY A 575 62.87 53.32 -15.21
N ALA A 576 61.89 53.45 -16.11
CA ALA A 576 60.72 54.27 -15.85
C ALA A 576 59.78 53.63 -14.80
N PRO A 577 59.15 54.42 -13.91
CA PRO A 577 58.36 53.92 -12.77
C PRO A 577 56.96 53.42 -13.17
N VAL A 578 56.92 52.40 -14.03
CA VAL A 578 55.69 51.89 -14.66
C VAL A 578 54.88 50.96 -13.75
N VAL A 579 55.48 50.42 -12.69
CA VAL A 579 54.77 49.64 -11.67
C VAL A 579 54.14 50.59 -10.66
N GLU A 580 54.91 51.56 -10.17
CA GLU A 580 54.45 52.62 -9.26
C GLU A 580 53.30 53.43 -9.86
N THR A 581 53.28 53.63 -11.18
CA THR A 581 52.16 54.28 -11.88
C THR A 581 50.84 53.52 -11.69
N LEU A 582 50.83 52.18 -11.81
CA LEU A 582 49.61 51.39 -11.53
C LEU A 582 49.23 51.47 -10.05
N LEU A 583 50.22 51.35 -9.17
CA LEU A 583 49.98 51.33 -7.72
C LEU A 583 49.42 52.68 -7.23
N ALA A 584 49.89 53.80 -7.79
CA ALA A 584 49.31 55.12 -7.55
C ALA A 584 47.84 55.18 -8.00
N THR A 585 47.52 54.73 -9.22
CA THR A 585 46.12 54.72 -9.69
C THR A 585 45.22 53.80 -8.86
N LEU A 586 45.73 52.69 -8.33
CA LEU A 586 44.99 51.85 -7.38
C LEU A 586 44.79 52.55 -6.02
N ASP A 587 45.81 53.26 -5.51
CA ASP A 587 45.70 54.10 -4.30
C ASP A 587 44.67 55.23 -4.47
N ASP A 588 44.49 55.76 -5.68
CA ASP A 588 43.48 56.77 -6.00
C ASP A 588 42.05 56.17 -6.04
N TYR A 589 41.87 54.96 -6.59
CA TYR A 589 40.55 54.29 -6.66
C TYR A 589 40.08 53.74 -5.30
N TYR A 590 40.99 53.25 -4.46
CA TYR A 590 40.62 52.52 -3.25
C TYR A 590 39.79 53.32 -2.21
N PRO A 591 40.03 54.62 -1.97
CA PRO A 591 39.19 55.44 -1.09
C PRO A 591 37.72 55.50 -1.52
N ASP A 592 37.45 55.65 -2.82
CA ASP A 592 36.07 55.71 -3.34
C ASP A 592 35.41 54.32 -3.30
N LEU A 593 36.11 53.26 -3.72
CA LEU A 593 35.61 51.88 -3.62
C LEU A 593 35.32 51.47 -2.17
N LYS A 594 36.16 51.90 -1.21
CA LYS A 594 35.98 51.64 0.23
C LYS A 594 34.80 52.40 0.83
N LYS A 595 34.37 53.48 0.19
CA LYS A 595 33.19 54.27 0.56
C LYS A 595 31.92 53.74 -0.10
N TRP A 596 32.01 53.29 -1.35
CA TRP A 596 30.85 52.84 -2.14
C TRP A 596 30.40 51.41 -1.82
N ILE A 597 31.29 50.51 -1.40
CA ILE A 597 30.99 49.10 -1.12
C ILE A 597 30.58 48.91 0.35
N PHE A 598 29.54 48.12 0.61
CA PHE A 598 29.12 47.77 1.97
C PHE A 598 30.16 46.93 2.69
N GLY A 599 30.38 47.32 3.95
CA GLY A 599 31.27 46.62 4.86
C GLY A 599 32.72 46.54 4.38
N SER A 600 33.53 45.88 5.19
CA SER A 600 34.97 45.72 4.91
C SER A 600 35.31 44.33 4.35
N PHE A 601 34.32 43.47 4.08
CA PHE A 601 34.52 42.15 3.49
C PHE A 601 34.75 42.22 1.98
N PHE A 602 33.80 42.77 1.22
CA PHE A 602 33.90 42.86 -0.24
C PHE A 602 35.02 43.80 -0.69
N PHE A 603 35.24 44.93 -0.01
CA PHE A 603 36.43 45.75 -0.25
C PHE A 603 37.75 44.95 -0.07
N SER A 604 37.85 44.11 0.97
CA SER A 604 39.02 43.23 1.15
C SER A 604 39.19 42.22 0.01
N LYS A 605 38.09 41.75 -0.60
CA LYS A 605 38.13 40.89 -1.80
C LYS A 605 38.67 41.66 -3.01
N VAL A 606 38.24 42.90 -3.25
CA VAL A 606 38.77 43.77 -4.31
C VAL A 606 40.28 43.99 -4.15
N VAL A 607 40.78 44.28 -2.95
CA VAL A 607 42.23 44.42 -2.69
C VAL A 607 42.98 43.12 -2.97
N ARG A 608 42.44 41.96 -2.53
CA ARG A 608 43.06 40.65 -2.80
C ARG A 608 43.04 40.26 -4.29
N GLN A 609 41.95 40.55 -5.00
CA GLN A 609 41.84 40.32 -6.44
C GLN A 609 42.79 41.23 -7.22
N SER A 610 42.96 42.48 -6.78
CA SER A 610 43.97 43.40 -7.34
C SER A 610 45.38 42.84 -7.21
N LEU A 611 45.74 42.30 -6.03
CA LEU A 611 47.03 41.63 -5.80
C LEU A 611 47.22 40.45 -6.75
N ASN A 612 46.23 39.54 -6.82
CA ASN A 612 46.27 38.38 -7.71
C ASN A 612 46.39 38.80 -9.20
N GLN A 613 45.71 39.88 -9.60
CA GLN A 613 45.73 40.40 -10.97
C GLN A 613 47.07 41.10 -11.29
N CYS A 614 47.72 41.78 -10.32
CA CYS A 614 49.11 42.26 -10.47
C CYS A 614 50.07 41.12 -10.79
N VAL A 615 50.05 40.03 -10.02
CA VAL A 615 50.89 38.83 -10.24
C VAL A 615 50.64 38.27 -11.65
N LYS A 616 49.37 38.07 -12.00
CA LYS A 616 48.94 37.48 -13.28
C LYS A 616 49.35 38.33 -14.47
N GLU A 617 49.13 39.64 -14.44
CA GLU A 617 49.56 40.54 -15.52
C GLU A 617 51.08 40.56 -15.65
N TYR A 618 51.82 40.68 -14.53
CA TYR A 618 53.29 40.71 -14.57
C TYR A 618 53.87 39.45 -15.23
N CYS A 619 53.36 38.27 -14.86
CA CYS A 619 53.70 37.01 -15.52
C CYS A 619 53.28 36.98 -17.00
N ALA A 620 52.09 37.48 -17.36
CA ALA A 620 51.62 37.51 -18.73
C ALA A 620 52.51 38.39 -19.65
N ARG A 621 52.88 39.60 -19.20
CA ARG A 621 53.78 40.50 -19.96
C ARG A 621 55.17 39.90 -20.13
N LEU A 622 55.68 39.17 -19.14
CA LEU A 622 56.93 38.44 -19.25
C LEU A 622 56.88 37.35 -20.33
N LEU A 623 55.82 36.54 -20.34
CA LEU A 623 55.65 35.47 -21.34
C LEU A 623 55.45 36.04 -22.75
N GLN A 624 54.88 37.23 -22.88
CA GLN A 624 54.78 37.97 -24.15
C GLN A 624 56.11 38.61 -24.59
N ARG A 625 57.06 38.87 -23.68
CA ARG A 625 58.37 39.46 -24.03
C ARG A 625 59.16 38.50 -24.92
N THR A 626 59.60 39.00 -26.08
CA THR A 626 60.42 38.26 -27.05
C THR A 626 61.86 38.77 -27.16
N HIS A 627 62.14 39.96 -26.63
CA HIS A 627 63.47 40.58 -26.62
C HIS A 627 64.32 40.11 -25.43
N SER A 628 65.60 39.88 -25.67
CA SER A 628 66.63 39.58 -24.66
C SER A 628 66.67 40.63 -23.54
N PHE A 629 67.22 40.26 -22.38
CA PHE A 629 67.51 41.20 -21.30
C PHE A 629 68.87 41.85 -21.54
N SER A 630 68.94 43.18 -21.54
CA SER A 630 70.17 43.91 -21.92
C SER A 630 71.31 43.72 -20.92
N ASN A 631 70.99 43.54 -19.63
CA ASN A 631 71.93 43.13 -18.59
C ASN A 631 71.14 42.35 -17.52
N PRO A 632 71.27 41.01 -17.45
CA PRO A 632 70.50 40.18 -16.50
C PRO A 632 70.63 40.61 -15.04
N ALA A 633 71.80 41.06 -14.58
CA ALA A 633 72.00 41.47 -13.20
C ALA A 633 71.26 42.78 -12.85
N ASN A 634 71.23 43.74 -13.78
CA ASN A 634 70.45 44.97 -13.60
C ASN A 634 68.94 44.68 -13.69
N THR A 635 68.53 43.84 -14.65
CA THR A 635 67.14 43.38 -14.78
C THR A 635 66.66 42.69 -13.50
N ALA A 636 67.49 41.86 -12.86
CA ALA A 636 67.16 41.24 -11.58
C ALA A 636 66.92 42.29 -10.48
N ALA A 637 67.76 43.33 -10.41
CA ALA A 637 67.57 44.43 -9.47
C ALA A 637 66.29 45.24 -9.75
N THR A 638 65.90 45.45 -11.03
CA THR A 638 64.61 46.07 -11.37
C THR A 638 63.43 45.21 -10.92
N VAL A 639 63.48 43.89 -11.15
CA VAL A 639 62.42 42.95 -10.71
C VAL A 639 62.30 42.90 -9.18
N GLU A 640 63.40 43.05 -8.44
CA GLU A 640 63.37 43.17 -6.98
C GLU A 640 62.83 44.51 -6.49
N ASN A 641 63.10 45.60 -7.21
CA ASN A 641 62.50 46.91 -6.93
C ASN A 641 60.98 46.86 -7.16
N ASP A 642 60.53 46.26 -8.26
CA ASP A 642 59.11 46.05 -8.56
C ASP A 642 58.44 45.18 -7.48
N LEU A 643 59.09 44.09 -7.05
CA LEU A 643 58.62 43.25 -5.93
C LEU A 643 58.53 44.05 -4.62
N HIS A 644 59.50 44.89 -4.31
CA HIS A 644 59.48 45.75 -3.13
C HIS A 644 58.30 46.73 -3.17
N ASN A 645 58.10 47.41 -4.31
CA ASN A 645 56.99 48.32 -4.55
C ASN A 645 55.61 47.65 -4.35
N PHE A 646 55.41 46.44 -4.93
CA PHE A 646 54.18 45.68 -4.72
C PHE A 646 53.95 45.34 -3.25
N VAL A 647 54.98 44.86 -2.55
CA VAL A 647 54.90 44.47 -1.14
C VAL A 647 54.60 45.68 -0.26
N GLU A 648 55.31 46.80 -0.43
CA GLU A 648 55.09 48.03 0.33
C GLU A 648 53.66 48.55 0.14
N PHE A 649 53.18 48.62 -1.11
CA PHE A 649 51.83 49.05 -1.42
C PHE A 649 50.76 48.17 -0.75
N PHE A 650 50.81 46.85 -0.93
CA PHE A 650 49.81 45.96 -0.35
C PHE A 650 49.91 45.87 1.19
N ASN A 651 51.07 46.16 1.78
CA ASN A 651 51.23 46.22 3.24
C ASN A 651 50.48 47.43 3.86
N LYS A 652 50.29 48.54 3.12
CA LYS A 652 49.39 49.65 3.53
C LYS A 652 47.96 49.14 3.82
N TYR A 653 47.53 48.13 3.06
CA TYR A 653 46.20 47.51 3.13
C TYR A 653 46.18 46.17 3.89
N SER A 654 47.18 45.92 4.73
CA SER A 654 47.32 44.68 5.52
C SER A 654 46.15 44.40 6.46
N SER A 655 45.42 45.43 6.92
CA SER A 655 44.17 45.30 7.69
C SER A 655 43.07 44.56 6.93
N ASP A 656 42.95 44.84 5.64
CA ASP A 656 41.92 44.32 4.75
C ASP A 656 42.36 42.95 4.23
N LEU A 657 43.63 42.82 3.80
CA LEU A 657 44.22 41.55 3.35
C LEU A 657 44.17 40.41 4.40
N ARG A 658 44.26 40.73 5.71
CA ARG A 658 44.08 39.77 6.82
C ARG A 658 42.77 38.98 6.75
N ARG A 659 41.70 39.60 6.24
CA ARG A 659 40.38 38.96 6.06
C ARG A 659 40.34 37.97 4.91
N THR A 660 41.35 38.00 4.04
CA THR A 660 41.51 37.10 2.88
C THR A 660 42.58 36.01 3.10
N GLY A 661 43.11 35.91 4.32
CA GLY A 661 44.08 34.89 4.72
C GLY A 661 45.55 35.33 4.76
N ILE A 662 45.89 36.48 4.16
CA ILE A 662 47.26 37.04 4.16
C ILE A 662 47.50 37.79 5.47
N ARG A 663 48.36 37.27 6.37
CA ARG A 663 48.50 37.80 7.73
C ARG A 663 49.76 38.63 7.97
N SER A 664 50.79 38.42 7.16
CA SER A 664 52.13 39.02 7.30
C SER A 664 52.65 39.59 5.96
N GLU A 665 53.68 40.43 6.04
CA GLU A 665 54.39 40.94 4.86
C GLU A 665 55.09 39.79 4.11
N GLU A 666 55.56 38.78 4.84
CA GLU A 666 56.09 37.52 4.29
C GLU A 666 55.04 36.75 3.48
N ASP A 667 53.77 36.78 3.87
CA ASP A 667 52.69 36.17 3.09
C ASP A 667 52.44 36.93 1.79
N ILE A 668 52.45 38.27 1.81
CA ILE A 668 52.39 39.10 0.59
C ILE A 668 53.57 38.73 -0.33
N LYS A 669 54.79 38.63 0.20
CA LYS A 669 55.98 38.22 -0.57
C LYS A 669 55.84 36.84 -1.23
N LYS A 670 55.16 35.88 -0.59
CA LYS A 670 54.91 34.53 -1.15
C LYS A 670 53.96 34.56 -2.34
N GLU A 671 52.93 35.41 -2.32
CA GLU A 671 51.99 35.54 -3.45
C GLU A 671 52.71 36.02 -4.74
N PHE A 672 53.79 36.79 -4.59
CA PHE A 672 54.68 37.21 -5.69
C PHE A 672 55.89 36.27 -5.88
N ALA A 673 55.82 35.00 -5.49
CA ALA A 673 56.93 34.04 -5.65
C ALA A 673 57.43 33.90 -7.11
N SER A 674 56.56 34.13 -8.10
CA SER A 674 56.96 34.17 -9.51
C SER A 674 58.01 35.26 -9.81
N LEU A 675 57.92 36.44 -9.18
CA LEU A 675 58.90 37.52 -9.30
C LEU A 675 60.24 37.15 -8.64
N GLN A 676 60.19 36.44 -7.51
CA GLN A 676 61.38 35.90 -6.85
C GLN A 676 62.10 34.89 -7.76
N VAL A 677 61.35 33.96 -8.37
CA VAL A 677 61.90 33.00 -9.35
C VAL A 677 62.53 33.73 -10.54
N ILE A 678 61.92 34.81 -11.05
CA ILE A 678 62.49 35.63 -12.13
C ILE A 678 63.83 36.25 -11.70
N SER A 679 63.90 36.90 -10.53
CA SER A 679 65.16 37.51 -10.05
C SER A 679 66.28 36.49 -9.85
N CYS A 680 66.03 35.41 -9.11
CA CYS A 680 67.03 34.37 -8.85
C CYS A 680 67.56 33.76 -10.17
N THR A 681 66.68 33.50 -11.13
CA THR A 681 67.06 32.97 -12.46
C THR A 681 67.94 33.95 -13.23
N LEU A 682 67.66 35.25 -13.16
CA LEU A 682 68.47 36.30 -13.81
C LEU A 682 69.85 36.47 -13.15
N ARG A 683 69.99 36.18 -11.85
CA ARG A 683 71.29 36.13 -11.14
C ARG A 683 72.06 34.83 -11.34
N GLY A 684 71.42 33.77 -11.84
CA GLY A 684 72.00 32.43 -11.92
C GLY A 684 71.96 31.66 -10.58
N GLU A 685 71.15 32.12 -9.64
CA GLU A 685 70.90 31.47 -8.35
C GLU A 685 69.79 30.41 -8.48
N ALA A 686 69.85 29.36 -7.67
CA ALA A 686 68.81 28.33 -7.67
C ALA A 686 67.53 28.86 -7.02
N PRO A 687 66.36 28.82 -7.68
CA PRO A 687 65.10 29.26 -7.09
C PRO A 687 64.71 28.36 -5.91
N SER A 688 64.17 28.97 -4.85
CA SER A 688 64.02 28.33 -3.54
C SER A 688 62.94 27.24 -3.46
N ASP A 689 61.97 27.22 -4.37
CA ASP A 689 60.99 26.14 -4.50
C ASP A 689 60.48 26.00 -5.96
N PRO A 690 60.84 24.92 -6.70
CA PRO A 690 60.48 24.76 -8.10
C PRO A 690 59.17 23.99 -8.35
N ASN A 691 58.41 23.61 -7.31
CA ASN A 691 57.32 22.62 -7.42
C ASN A 691 55.94 23.19 -7.84
N GLN A 692 55.78 24.50 -8.02
CA GLN A 692 54.53 25.06 -8.56
C GLN A 692 54.58 25.14 -10.10
N GLN A 693 53.64 24.45 -10.74
CA GLN A 693 53.61 24.24 -12.20
C GLN A 693 53.66 25.56 -13.01
N ASP A 694 53.00 26.62 -12.52
CA ASP A 694 52.97 27.96 -13.13
C ASP A 694 54.35 28.68 -13.11
N THR A 695 55.15 28.47 -12.05
CA THR A 695 56.51 29.03 -11.98
C THR A 695 57.47 28.35 -12.97
N GLY A 696 57.17 27.11 -13.39
CA GLY A 696 57.98 26.35 -14.33
C GLY A 696 58.01 26.93 -15.75
N ASP A 697 56.90 27.49 -16.24
CA ASP A 697 56.87 28.14 -17.55
C ASP A 697 57.54 29.52 -17.55
N VAL A 698 57.35 30.28 -16.47
CA VAL A 698 58.08 31.53 -16.21
C VAL A 698 59.60 31.27 -16.22
N LEU A 699 60.07 30.28 -15.46
CA LEU A 699 61.48 29.86 -15.42
C LEU A 699 62.01 29.46 -16.81
N ARG A 700 61.29 28.60 -17.54
CA ARG A 700 61.66 28.16 -18.91
C ARG A 700 61.82 29.35 -19.86
N HIS A 701 60.92 30.33 -19.78
CA HIS A 701 60.93 31.49 -20.67
C HIS A 701 62.03 32.51 -20.31
N VAL A 702 62.27 32.77 -19.02
CA VAL A 702 63.41 33.61 -18.58
C VAL A 702 64.74 33.02 -19.06
N VAL A 703 64.95 31.71 -18.88
CA VAL A 703 66.17 31.02 -19.37
C VAL A 703 66.31 31.12 -20.90
N LYS A 704 65.21 31.10 -21.65
CA LYS A 704 65.21 31.29 -23.11
C LYS A 704 65.65 32.72 -23.49
N LEU A 705 65.17 33.74 -22.79
CA LEU A 705 65.54 35.15 -23.00
C LEU A 705 66.99 35.47 -22.58
N ILE A 706 67.51 34.80 -21.54
CA ILE A 706 68.93 34.87 -21.17
C ILE A 706 69.80 34.25 -22.28
N LYS A 707 69.45 33.04 -22.75
CA LYS A 707 70.22 32.33 -23.80
C LYS A 707 70.32 33.12 -25.10
N THR A 708 69.25 33.79 -25.55
CA THR A 708 69.28 34.63 -26.76
C THR A 708 70.16 35.88 -26.60
N THR A 709 70.38 36.36 -25.37
CA THR A 709 71.33 37.45 -25.07
C THR A 709 72.76 36.99 -25.34
N SER A 710 73.16 35.83 -24.81
CA SER A 710 74.50 35.26 -24.98
C SER A 710 74.85 35.00 -26.45
N THR A 711 73.89 34.54 -27.27
CA THR A 711 74.12 34.35 -28.71
C THR A 711 74.30 35.66 -29.49
N GLN A 712 73.72 36.77 -29.03
CA GLN A 712 73.90 38.07 -29.68
C GLN A 712 75.28 38.68 -29.38
N GLU A 713 75.79 38.55 -28.15
CA GLU A 713 77.12 39.06 -27.79
C GLU A 713 78.24 38.34 -28.57
N ALA A 714 78.15 37.01 -28.72
CA ALA A 714 79.07 36.21 -29.52
C ALA A 714 79.11 36.59 -31.02
N SER A 715 78.12 37.34 -31.52
CA SER A 715 78.03 37.77 -32.92
C SER A 715 78.68 39.13 -33.22
N LYS A 716 78.96 39.96 -32.20
CA LYS A 716 79.53 41.31 -32.36
C LYS A 716 81.06 41.35 -32.43
N SER A 717 81.74 40.24 -32.16
CA SER A 717 83.20 40.17 -31.97
C SER A 717 84.00 39.62 -33.17
N LYS A 718 83.67 40.04 -34.39
CA LYS A 718 84.54 39.86 -35.58
C LYS A 718 84.61 41.12 -36.45
N GLU A 719 85.75 41.80 -36.40
CA GLU A 719 86.06 42.94 -37.26
C GLU A 719 86.39 42.54 -38.72
N LYS A 720 86.33 43.54 -39.60
CA LYS A 720 86.61 43.44 -41.04
C LYS A 720 88.12 43.31 -41.34
N PRO A 721 88.47 42.96 -42.59
CA PRO A 721 89.07 44.01 -43.42
C PRO A 721 88.47 44.15 -44.84
N ALA A 722 88.70 45.31 -45.45
CA ALA A 722 88.51 45.59 -46.90
C ALA A 722 89.80 45.25 -47.67
N LYS A 723 89.98 45.32 -49.01
CA LYS A 723 89.20 45.75 -50.21
C LYS A 723 89.17 44.53 -51.18
N GLU A 724 88.69 44.49 -52.43
CA GLU A 724 88.80 45.40 -53.57
C GLU A 724 87.86 44.90 -54.71
N GLY A 725 87.74 45.63 -55.82
CA GLY A 725 86.58 45.50 -56.73
C GLY A 725 86.71 44.58 -57.96
N SER A 726 85.61 44.59 -58.75
CA SER A 726 85.52 44.32 -60.19
C SER A 726 85.33 42.89 -60.76
N VAL A 727 84.21 42.76 -61.51
CA VAL A 727 84.08 42.17 -62.87
C VAL A 727 83.65 40.69 -63.05
N LYS A 728 82.43 40.53 -63.62
CA LYS A 728 81.87 39.45 -64.52
C LYS A 728 81.88 37.99 -63.98
N LYS A 729 80.85 37.13 -64.12
CA LYS A 729 79.88 36.94 -65.23
C LYS A 729 78.89 35.79 -64.85
N LYS A 730 77.61 35.92 -65.24
CA LYS A 730 76.63 34.88 -65.73
C LYS A 730 76.72 33.43 -65.19
N ARG A 731 75.60 32.77 -64.86
CA ARG A 731 74.55 32.40 -65.84
C ARG A 731 73.17 32.08 -65.21
N PHE A 732 72.12 32.72 -65.75
CA PHE A 732 70.74 32.28 -66.08
C PHE A 732 69.95 31.31 -65.16
N GLY A 733 68.63 31.53 -64.93
CA GLY A 733 67.78 32.60 -65.48
C GLY A 733 66.32 32.68 -64.98
N ALA A 734 65.71 33.86 -65.24
CA ALA A 734 64.43 34.11 -65.95
C ALA A 734 63.33 33.01 -66.01
N ILE A 735 62.00 33.26 -66.11
CA ILE A 735 61.08 34.43 -66.20
C ILE A 735 59.62 33.84 -66.12
N SER A 736 58.50 34.49 -65.79
CA SER A 736 58.09 35.62 -64.91
C SER A 736 56.53 35.69 -64.89
N LYS A 737 55.89 36.64 -64.16
CA LYS A 737 54.53 37.27 -64.36
C LYS A 737 53.33 36.37 -64.81
N GLY A 738 52.11 36.42 -64.25
CA GLY A 738 51.50 37.22 -63.17
C GLY A 738 50.04 37.65 -63.47
N LYS A 739 49.32 38.14 -62.43
CA LYS A 739 48.10 39.02 -62.44
C LYS A 739 46.67 38.48 -62.77
N LYS A 740 45.72 38.99 -61.95
CA LYS A 740 44.28 39.34 -62.22
C LYS A 740 43.24 38.20 -62.38
N SER A 741 41.91 38.36 -62.14
CA SER A 741 41.10 39.37 -61.38
C SER A 741 39.57 39.10 -61.33
N LYS A 742 38.93 39.32 -60.16
CA LYS A 742 37.69 40.13 -59.90
C LYS A 742 36.27 39.72 -60.45
N SER A 743 35.39 39.33 -59.50
CA SER A 743 33.93 39.65 -59.28
C SER A 743 32.75 39.44 -60.29
N LYS A 744 31.67 38.82 -59.74
CA LYS A 744 30.21 39.20 -59.73
C LYS A 744 29.18 38.71 -60.81
N LEU A 745 28.01 38.28 -60.26
CA LEU A 745 26.58 38.34 -60.69
C LEU A 745 25.85 37.19 -61.47
N ASP A 746 24.71 36.79 -60.87
CA ASP A 746 23.34 36.44 -61.35
C ASP A 746 22.95 35.30 -62.35
N LYS A 747 21.90 34.53 -61.92
CA LYS A 747 20.68 33.97 -62.61
C LYS A 747 20.76 33.35 -64.04
N ASP A 748 19.93 32.40 -64.49
CA ASP A 748 18.62 31.84 -64.04
C ASP A 748 18.29 30.48 -64.75
N LYS A 749 17.25 29.76 -64.28
CA LYS A 749 16.28 28.89 -65.03
C LYS A 749 16.59 27.49 -65.66
N ALA A 750 15.72 26.53 -65.32
CA ALA A 750 14.76 25.77 -66.18
C ALA A 750 14.79 24.21 -66.26
N ASP A 751 13.58 23.67 -66.03
CA ASP A 751 12.93 22.36 -66.31
C ASP A 751 13.10 21.77 -67.75
N PRO A 752 12.72 20.50 -68.10
CA PRO A 752 11.41 19.88 -67.74
C PRO A 752 11.21 18.32 -67.68
N ALA A 753 9.99 17.92 -67.25
CA ALA A 753 9.06 16.94 -67.87
C ALA A 753 8.64 15.61 -67.14
N LYS A 754 7.41 15.64 -66.58
CA LYS A 754 6.28 14.65 -66.64
C LYS A 754 6.50 13.12 -66.59
N THR A 755 5.85 12.46 -65.62
CA THR A 755 4.63 11.57 -65.74
C THR A 755 4.34 10.96 -64.35
N GLY A 756 3.12 10.60 -63.90
CA GLY A 756 1.75 10.85 -64.38
C GLY A 756 0.71 10.00 -63.60
N ALA A 757 -0.52 10.53 -63.42
CA ALA A 757 -1.77 9.84 -63.00
C ALA A 757 -1.86 9.21 -61.57
N SER A 758 -3.01 9.08 -60.90
CA SER A 758 -4.35 9.75 -60.99
C SER A 758 -5.26 9.25 -59.85
N GLU A 759 -6.09 10.13 -59.25
CA GLU A 759 -7.52 9.96 -58.86
C GLU A 759 -8.05 8.68 -58.12
N ALA A 760 -9.22 8.63 -57.47
CA ALA A 760 -10.09 9.57 -56.74
C ALA A 760 -11.29 8.74 -56.17
N GLY A 761 -12.09 9.30 -55.24
CA GLY A 761 -13.30 8.64 -54.68
C GLY A 761 -13.38 8.86 -53.16
N HIS A 762 -14.18 9.75 -52.57
CA HIS A 762 -15.58 10.17 -52.77
C HIS A 762 -16.62 9.25 -52.10
N ASP A 763 -17.51 9.89 -51.33
CA ASP A 763 -18.54 9.38 -50.42
C ASP A 763 -19.28 8.08 -50.80
N SER A 764 -19.72 7.35 -49.76
CA SER A 764 -21.13 6.93 -49.68
C SER A 764 -21.58 6.57 -48.26
N ASN A 765 -22.77 7.05 -47.90
CA ASN A 765 -23.58 6.51 -46.79
C ASN A 765 -23.89 5.02 -47.04
N SER A 766 -23.95 4.19 -45.99
CA SER A 766 -25.24 3.61 -45.55
C SER A 766 -25.15 2.61 -44.38
N ARG A 767 -26.25 2.60 -43.60
CA ARG A 767 -26.86 1.45 -42.89
C ARG A 767 -26.08 0.69 -41.81
N ALA A 768 -26.44 1.05 -40.57
CA ALA A 768 -27.21 0.18 -39.66
C ALA A 768 -26.64 -1.21 -39.28
N SER A 769 -26.09 -1.27 -38.07
CA SER A 769 -26.14 -2.47 -37.22
C SER A 769 -26.84 -2.13 -35.89
N SER A 770 -28.14 -2.29 -35.86
CA SER A 770 -28.93 -2.30 -34.64
C SER A 770 -28.58 -3.56 -33.83
N PHE A 771 -28.03 -3.38 -32.62
CA PHE A 771 -27.92 -4.45 -31.63
C PHE A 771 -28.12 -3.91 -30.21
N SER A 772 -29.25 -3.21 -30.01
CA SER A 772 -29.79 -2.97 -28.68
C SER A 772 -30.20 -4.30 -28.06
N GLN A 773 -29.59 -4.66 -26.93
CA GLN A 773 -29.95 -5.84 -26.17
C GLN A 773 -31.43 -5.81 -25.78
N GLN A 774 -32.06 -6.98 -25.76
CA GLN A 774 -33.41 -7.12 -25.23
C GLN A 774 -33.45 -6.77 -23.75
N ASP A 775 -34.55 -6.14 -23.34
CA ASP A 775 -34.94 -6.04 -21.95
C ASP A 775 -34.96 -7.43 -21.30
N GLY A 776 -34.14 -7.59 -20.27
CA GLY A 776 -34.29 -8.65 -19.29
C GLY A 776 -34.76 -7.99 -18.00
N ASP A 777 -36.02 -8.23 -17.63
CA ASP A 777 -36.58 -7.80 -16.34
C ASP A 777 -35.72 -8.36 -15.19
N GLY A 778 -34.82 -7.53 -14.69
CA GLY A 778 -34.10 -7.76 -13.44
C GLY A 778 -34.97 -7.23 -12.31
N ASP A 779 -35.61 -8.13 -11.57
CA ASP A 779 -36.44 -7.79 -10.40
C ASP A 779 -35.69 -6.84 -9.47
N SER A 780 -36.15 -5.60 -9.41
CA SER A 780 -35.58 -4.58 -8.54
C SER A 780 -35.95 -4.91 -7.11
N PHE A 781 -35.03 -5.59 -6.41
CA PHE A 781 -35.13 -5.82 -4.97
C PHE A 781 -35.05 -4.48 -4.25
N THR A 782 -36.22 -3.85 -4.11
CA THR A 782 -36.41 -2.61 -3.36
C THR A 782 -36.30 -2.97 -1.88
N VAL A 783 -35.08 -2.92 -1.36
CA VAL A 783 -34.81 -2.96 0.08
C VAL A 783 -35.57 -1.79 0.69
N GLN A 784 -36.69 -2.11 1.36
CA GLN A 784 -37.43 -1.15 2.17
C GLN A 784 -36.45 -0.57 3.18
N LYS A 785 -36.50 0.75 3.39
CA LYS A 785 -35.68 1.45 4.40
C LYS A 785 -35.77 0.68 5.72
N LEU A 786 -34.65 0.07 6.15
CA LEU A 786 -34.57 -0.44 7.50
C LEU A 786 -34.73 0.74 8.45
N ASP A 787 -35.70 0.63 9.35
CA ASP A 787 -35.79 1.53 10.49
C ASP A 787 -34.66 1.17 11.45
N MET A 788 -33.63 2.02 11.50
CA MET A 788 -32.44 1.80 12.34
C MET A 788 -32.80 1.71 13.83
N ALA A 789 -33.89 2.33 14.30
CA ALA A 789 -34.32 2.19 15.68
C ALA A 789 -34.82 0.77 15.97
N ALA A 790 -35.67 0.24 15.08
CA ALA A 790 -36.18 -1.13 15.17
C ALA A 790 -35.06 -2.18 14.95
N PHE A 791 -34.09 -1.90 14.09
CA PHE A 791 -32.95 -2.79 13.86
C PHE A 791 -32.01 -2.83 15.07
N LEU A 792 -31.74 -1.69 15.72
CA LEU A 792 -30.84 -1.61 16.89
C LEU A 792 -31.48 -2.07 18.22
N GLY A 793 -32.81 -2.27 18.26
CA GLY A 793 -33.49 -2.90 19.41
C GLY A 793 -33.74 -1.98 20.61
N ASN A 794 -34.08 -0.70 20.36
CA ASN A 794 -34.56 0.25 21.37
C ASN A 794 -36.09 0.40 21.34
#